data_AF-A0A9D5IIG3-F1
#
_entry.id   AF-A0A9D5IIG3-F1
#
_cell.length_a   1.000
_cell.length_b   1.000
_cell.length_c   1.000
_cell.angle_alpha   90.00
_cell.angle_beta   90.00
_cell.angle_gamma   90.00
#
_symmetry.space_group_name_H-M   'P 1'
#
loop_
_entity.id
_entity.type
_entity.pdbx_description
1 polymer ?
#
loop_
_entity_poly.entity_id
_entity_poly.type
_entity_poly.pdbx_seq_one_letter_code
_entity_poly.pdbx_strand_id
1 'polypeptide(L)'
;MGLTATPPLSDCAEVVYEKSFAELIGTVLATPVVESASTGVRWTPDIQHADLSDASLDVLARAASRNACITDYVVSLRAEGRASHILVFAISITHAKELTERFGKLGIPAQVLHSKLPQADQEQALEAFRKHKVDVLVNVAMLAEGFDFPPIDAVVLARPCLSRVLLTQMIGRGARKAPGKDSFIVVDIQDDLTRYENLLVRAADVVPAAGIPALRSRTYRPPVEHSEPKDQPRFENYTISSYGTLPFALGQTFGVEIELTTKTGVPWCDPAWESTALGIIAKLKEHVSGPVHSHPLKNKGGPVTHWRVVHDSSAGWEVVSPILVDAPGFDELQRACKAISELVESSNGTLVVNHRTGLHVTLATQLNTEERLKSFVRLVQRLEPGLFTLVAPSRLYEFNPTTQSYSRRQGNQYCRPLRKLGDPAAIDLNRFVRDYENRYHSVNLIKSKDPVPLLEVRMHHGTHEFNKIALWVSLWMQIFNTARYRWSGPAWSGLVMPGRNNKISLAQADREDIVTLLKQEGIATTPGFAALLRRNRAELRTSWEAVVPNRVGRWATAGWYVDEPWAGSLNIESNPPLQWSAGEMKCFEDLVRAGGVVETSGLSARLRRASVLACARDGNTVVAVAGMKNPLPSYRSRIALMAGFELAPERFPHELGWFYVHPDYRGRGLSELLANECLAAGPSNGVFATAHATNEPIKQTLLSCGFHQVGGAYPSASGRGKLVLFVREAPSATPGRDSRVAHKAVGASGSMARREHDSTSRLRVL
;
A
#
# COMPACT_ATOMS: atom_id res chain seq x y z
N MET A 1 38.28 17.13 55.48
CA MET A 1 38.32 16.66 54.08
C MET A 1 36.89 16.42 53.64
N GLY A 2 36.46 17.05 52.56
CA GLY A 2 35.16 16.77 51.93
C GLY A 2 35.34 15.85 50.73
N LEU A 3 34.35 15.02 50.43
CA LEU A 3 34.31 14.20 49.23
C LEU A 3 33.17 14.69 48.35
N THR A 4 33.45 14.93 47.08
CA THR A 4 32.45 15.29 46.06
C THR A 4 32.61 14.39 44.84
N ALA A 5 31.48 14.05 44.21
CA ALA A 5 31.45 13.27 42.98
C ALA A 5 31.36 14.15 41.72
N THR A 6 31.34 15.48 41.89
CA THR A 6 31.18 16.47 40.83
C THR A 6 32.26 17.54 40.94
N PRO A 7 32.69 18.15 39.81
CA PRO A 7 33.69 19.21 39.83
C PRO A 7 33.29 20.34 40.78
N PRO A 8 34.26 21.05 41.40
CA PRO A 8 33.96 22.11 42.34
C PRO A 8 33.10 23.19 41.66
N LEU A 9 31.91 23.42 42.21
CA LEU A 9 31.10 24.59 41.89
C LEU A 9 31.86 25.79 42.45
N SER A 10 32.10 26.78 41.60
CA SER A 10 32.95 27.94 41.88
C SER A 10 32.78 28.49 43.31
N ASP A 11 33.93 28.66 43.97
CA ASP A 11 34.17 29.13 45.35
C ASP A 11 34.34 28.02 46.40
N CYS A 12 35.62 27.68 46.64
CA CYS A 12 36.24 26.97 47.77
C CYS A 12 36.80 25.54 47.53
N ALA A 13 38.04 25.40 48.00
CA ALA A 13 38.89 24.22 48.21
C ALA A 13 39.79 23.76 47.05
N GLU A 14 41.10 23.65 47.35
CA GLU A 14 42.11 22.98 46.53
C GLU A 14 41.71 21.49 46.35
N VAL A 15 41.65 21.03 45.10
CA VAL A 15 41.39 19.62 44.78
C VAL A 15 42.68 18.84 45.03
N VAL A 16 42.76 18.18 46.18
CA VAL A 16 43.97 17.44 46.60
C VAL A 16 44.12 16.11 45.84
N TYR A 17 43.01 15.54 45.34
CA TYR A 17 42.98 14.31 44.55
C TYR A 17 41.69 14.23 43.73
N GLU A 18 41.78 13.81 42.48
CA GLU A 18 40.64 13.56 41.60
C GLU A 18 40.81 12.25 40.84
N LYS A 19 39.70 11.51 40.69
CA LYS A 19 39.58 10.39 39.75
C LYS A 19 38.35 10.62 38.89
N SER A 20 38.54 10.59 37.57
CA SER A 20 37.44 10.76 36.63
C SER A 20 36.56 9.50 36.57
N PHE A 21 35.30 9.68 36.18
CA PHE A 21 34.37 8.57 35.92
C PHE A 21 34.97 7.54 34.95
N ALA A 22 35.72 8.03 33.94
CA ALA A 22 36.42 7.23 32.94
C ALA A 22 37.43 6.24 33.54
N GLU A 23 38.23 6.71 34.49
CA GLU A 23 39.29 5.91 35.12
C GLU A 23 38.74 4.84 36.08
N LEU A 24 37.50 5.03 36.56
CA LEU A 24 36.85 4.12 37.51
C LEU A 24 36.04 3.02 36.81
N ILE A 25 35.67 3.20 35.53
CA ILE A 25 34.97 2.19 34.72
C ILE A 25 35.83 0.94 34.53
N GLY A 26 35.21 -0.24 34.62
CA GLY A 26 35.85 -1.54 34.44
C GLY A 26 36.65 -2.00 35.67
N THR A 27 37.16 -1.06 36.46
CA THR A 27 37.88 -1.34 37.71
C THR A 27 36.88 -1.48 38.87
N VAL A 28 36.45 -0.36 39.44
CA VAL A 28 35.56 -0.29 40.61
C VAL A 28 34.10 -0.13 40.16
N LEU A 29 33.86 0.52 39.02
CA LEU A 29 32.54 0.70 38.43
C LEU A 29 32.28 -0.32 37.31
N ALA A 30 31.02 -0.71 37.15
CA ALA A 30 30.53 -1.49 36.03
C ALA A 30 30.62 -0.67 34.73
N THR A 31 30.82 -1.36 33.62
CA THR A 31 30.96 -0.73 32.30
C THR A 31 29.59 -0.30 31.75
N PRO A 32 29.35 0.99 31.49
CA PRO A 32 28.12 1.44 30.83
C PRO A 32 28.12 1.02 29.35
N VAL A 33 26.99 0.46 28.89
CA VAL A 33 26.69 0.19 27.50
C VAL A 33 25.64 1.21 27.04
N VAL A 34 26.07 2.20 26.27
CA VAL A 34 25.17 3.27 25.80
C VAL A 34 24.40 2.80 24.56
N GLU A 35 23.07 2.91 24.63
CA GLU A 35 22.15 2.73 23.52
C GLU A 35 21.34 4.02 23.35
N SER A 36 21.10 4.45 22.12
CA SER A 36 20.25 5.60 21.83
C SER A 36 18.91 5.16 21.28
N ALA A 37 17.82 5.84 21.64
CA ALA A 37 16.47 5.59 21.13
C ALA A 37 15.91 6.89 20.54
N SER A 38 15.78 6.96 19.21
CA SER A 38 15.25 8.16 18.56
C SER A 38 13.73 8.21 18.65
N THR A 39 13.18 9.33 19.08
CA THR A 39 11.73 9.48 19.24
C THR A 39 11.08 10.00 17.96
N GLY A 40 11.86 10.45 16.98
CA GLY A 40 11.36 11.13 15.76
C GLY A 40 10.53 12.40 16.03
N VAL A 41 10.38 12.82 17.29
CA VAL A 41 9.64 14.01 17.67
C VAL A 41 10.50 15.21 17.36
N ARG A 42 10.06 16.00 16.36
CA ARG A 42 10.61 17.31 16.10
C ARG A 42 10.17 18.28 17.18
N TRP A 43 11.14 18.92 17.81
CA TRP A 43 10.93 19.83 18.92
C TRP A 43 11.85 21.05 18.79
N THR A 44 11.34 22.21 19.16
CA THR A 44 12.08 23.47 19.19
C THR A 44 11.99 24.04 20.59
N PRO A 45 12.99 23.78 21.47
CA PRO A 45 12.96 24.26 22.85
C PRO A 45 13.08 25.78 22.96
N ASP A 46 12.37 26.34 23.94
CA ASP A 46 12.68 27.63 24.55
C ASP A 46 13.64 27.42 25.73
N ILE A 47 14.75 28.16 25.71
CA ILE A 47 15.86 28.08 26.69
C ILE A 47 15.81 29.33 27.56
N GLN A 48 15.75 29.13 28.87
CA GLN A 48 15.76 30.19 29.87
C GLN A 48 16.86 29.92 30.89
N HIS A 49 17.67 30.94 31.22
CA HIS A 49 18.75 30.82 32.20
C HIS A 49 19.74 29.67 31.93
N ALA A 50 20.04 29.41 30.64
CA ALA A 50 20.89 28.29 30.19
C ALA A 50 20.35 26.88 30.54
N ASP A 51 19.06 26.75 30.86
CA ASP A 51 18.33 25.48 30.94
C ASP A 51 17.09 25.48 30.05
N LEU A 52 16.53 24.30 29.82
CA LEU A 52 15.27 24.13 29.10
C LEU A 52 14.10 24.62 29.95
N SER A 53 13.25 25.47 29.39
CA SER A 53 12.05 25.94 30.08
C SER A 53 11.08 24.81 30.41
N ASP A 54 10.37 24.93 31.54
CA ASP A 54 9.32 23.98 31.94
C ASP A 54 8.22 23.82 30.87
N ALA A 55 7.87 24.89 30.16
CA ALA A 55 6.89 24.85 29.07
C ALA A 55 7.37 23.96 27.91
N SER A 56 8.64 24.07 27.52
CA SER A 56 9.21 23.26 26.43
C SER A 56 9.34 21.79 26.83
N LEU A 57 9.70 21.55 28.08
CA LEU A 57 9.76 20.24 28.69
C LEU A 57 8.38 19.58 28.81
N ASP A 58 7.33 20.34 29.14
CA ASP A 58 5.95 19.86 29.21
C ASP A 58 5.39 19.46 27.83
N VAL A 59 5.77 20.16 26.76
CA VAL A 59 5.45 19.74 25.37
C VAL A 59 6.00 18.34 25.07
N LEU A 60 7.27 18.08 25.41
CA LEU A 60 7.86 16.75 25.25
C LEU A 60 7.22 15.72 26.17
N ALA A 61 6.96 16.08 27.43
CA ALA A 61 6.35 15.19 28.41
C ALA A 61 4.97 14.67 27.98
N ARG A 62 4.22 15.44 27.18
CA ARG A 62 2.88 15.08 26.69
C ARG A 62 2.90 14.42 25.31
N ALA A 63 4.06 14.30 24.67
CA ALA A 63 4.16 13.71 23.34
C ALA A 63 3.90 12.19 23.41
N ALA A 64 2.71 11.75 22.98
CA ALA A 64 2.28 10.37 23.11
C ALA A 64 3.21 9.36 22.41
N SER A 65 3.71 9.72 21.22
CA SER A 65 4.67 8.94 20.43
C SER A 65 6.03 8.80 21.14
N ARG A 66 6.51 9.86 21.80
CA ARG A 66 7.71 9.84 22.64
C ARG A 66 7.55 8.95 23.86
N ASN A 67 6.42 9.04 24.54
CA ASN A 67 6.17 8.26 25.75
C ASN A 67 6.00 6.77 25.42
N ALA A 68 5.31 6.45 24.32
CA ALA A 68 5.26 5.09 23.80
C ALA A 68 6.66 4.57 23.42
N CYS A 69 7.50 5.44 22.83
CA CYS A 69 8.88 5.13 22.53
C CYS A 69 9.68 4.67 23.75
N ILE A 70 9.62 5.46 24.82
CA ILE A 70 10.30 5.17 26.08
C ILE A 70 9.80 3.85 26.67
N THR A 71 8.47 3.65 26.72
CA THR A 71 7.91 2.45 27.36
C THR A 71 8.17 1.19 26.56
N ASP A 72 8.06 1.23 25.23
CA ASP A 72 8.33 0.08 24.38
C ASP A 72 9.81 -0.34 24.43
N TYR A 73 10.73 0.63 24.52
CA TYR A 73 12.15 0.33 24.66
C TYR A 73 12.41 -0.45 25.96
N VAL A 74 11.85 0.02 27.07
CA VAL A 74 11.97 -0.65 28.37
C VAL A 74 11.31 -2.03 28.36
N VAL A 75 10.14 -2.17 27.72
CA VAL A 75 9.51 -3.48 27.49
C VAL A 75 10.44 -4.40 26.71
N SER A 76 11.12 -3.90 25.67
CA SER A 76 12.05 -4.71 24.87
C SER A 76 13.25 -5.19 25.68
N LEU A 77 13.83 -4.33 26.54
CA LEU A 77 14.94 -4.73 27.43
C LEU A 77 14.54 -5.84 28.40
N ARG A 78 13.34 -5.71 29.00
CA ARG A 78 12.76 -6.73 29.88
C ARG A 78 12.49 -8.03 29.14
N ALA A 79 11.81 -7.94 28.00
CA ALA A 79 11.45 -9.10 27.18
C ALA A 79 12.69 -9.83 26.66
N GLU A 80 13.78 -9.13 26.36
CA GLU A 80 15.06 -9.73 25.93
C GLU A 80 15.89 -10.29 27.11
N GLY A 81 15.43 -10.15 28.35
CA GLY A 81 16.17 -10.58 29.56
C GLY A 81 17.45 -9.77 29.80
N ARG A 82 17.54 -8.57 29.20
CA ARG A 82 18.76 -7.73 29.23
C ARG A 82 18.81 -6.80 30.44
N ALA A 83 17.66 -6.50 31.03
CA ALA A 83 17.56 -5.68 32.22
C ALA A 83 16.37 -6.12 33.07
N SER A 84 16.53 -6.04 34.38
CA SER A 84 15.55 -6.46 35.37
C SER A 84 15.19 -5.33 36.35
N HIS A 85 16.16 -4.47 36.69
CA HIS A 85 16.01 -3.35 37.62
C HIS A 85 16.33 -2.03 36.92
N ILE A 86 15.27 -1.35 36.50
CA ILE A 86 15.37 -0.23 35.56
C ILE A 86 15.01 1.08 36.27
N LEU A 87 15.92 2.05 36.22
CA LEU A 87 15.62 3.43 36.62
C LEU A 87 15.28 4.28 35.41
N VAL A 88 14.17 5.03 35.48
CA VAL A 88 13.78 6.00 34.44
C VAL A 88 13.82 7.41 35.01
N PHE A 89 14.60 8.29 34.39
CA PHE A 89 14.68 9.72 34.72
C PHE A 89 13.74 10.53 33.80
N ALA A 90 12.54 10.82 34.30
CA ALA A 90 11.49 11.55 33.62
C ALA A 90 11.68 13.08 33.72
N ILE A 91 10.92 13.79 32.89
CA ILE A 91 11.00 15.26 32.76
C ILE A 91 10.37 15.99 33.96
N SER A 92 9.15 15.57 34.33
CA SER A 92 8.31 16.21 35.34
C SER A 92 7.49 15.16 36.09
N ILE A 93 6.84 15.56 37.19
CA ILE A 93 5.95 14.66 37.96
C ILE A 93 4.83 14.10 37.08
N THR A 94 4.25 14.93 36.22
CA THR A 94 3.19 14.53 35.29
C THR A 94 3.72 13.49 34.30
N HIS A 95 4.89 13.72 33.71
CA HIS A 95 5.53 12.77 32.80
C HIS A 95 5.81 11.43 33.49
N ALA A 96 6.35 11.47 34.71
CA ALA A 96 6.66 10.27 35.48
C ALA A 96 5.41 9.42 35.73
N LYS A 97 4.30 10.05 36.13
CA LYS A 97 3.01 9.39 36.32
C LYS A 97 2.48 8.77 35.02
N GLU A 98 2.57 9.50 33.89
CA GLU A 98 2.12 8.99 32.59
C GLU A 98 2.91 7.75 32.15
N LEU A 99 4.25 7.79 32.28
CA LEU A 99 5.09 6.63 31.96
C LEU A 99 4.75 5.43 32.85
N THR A 100 4.59 5.63 34.15
CA THR A 100 4.20 4.56 35.08
C THR A 100 2.84 3.96 34.72
N GLU A 101 1.85 4.78 34.37
CA GLU A 101 0.54 4.28 33.93
C GLU A 101 0.65 3.46 32.63
N ARG A 102 1.44 3.93 31.66
CA ARG A 102 1.70 3.20 30.41
C ARG A 102 2.40 1.87 30.66
N PHE A 103 3.40 1.82 31.55
CA PHE A 103 4.02 0.57 31.96
C PHE A 103 3.01 -0.42 32.54
N GLY A 104 2.13 0.05 33.42
CA GLY A 104 1.05 -0.77 33.98
C GLY A 104 0.12 -1.34 32.90
N LYS A 105 -0.26 -0.53 31.90
CA LYS A 105 -1.07 -0.99 30.75
C LYS A 105 -0.37 -2.03 29.88
N LEU A 106 0.96 -1.97 29.81
CA LEU A 106 1.81 -2.93 29.08
C LEU A 106 2.18 -4.16 29.92
N GLY A 107 1.65 -4.28 31.14
CA GLY A 107 1.92 -5.41 32.04
C GLY A 107 3.32 -5.38 32.66
N ILE A 108 3.99 -4.22 32.69
CA ILE A 108 5.28 -4.03 33.35
C ILE A 108 5.06 -3.46 34.76
N PRO A 109 5.42 -4.21 35.81
CA PRO A 109 5.46 -3.71 37.19
C PRO A 109 6.31 -2.44 37.31
N ALA A 110 5.66 -1.30 37.54
CA ALA A 110 6.32 -0.01 37.64
C ALA A 110 5.73 0.85 38.76
N GLN A 111 6.54 1.70 39.36
CA GLN A 111 6.12 2.71 40.33
C GLN A 111 6.78 4.06 40.06
N VAL A 112 6.10 5.12 40.52
CA VAL A 112 6.57 6.50 40.41
C VAL A 112 7.14 6.97 41.75
N LEU A 113 8.22 7.75 41.72
CA LEU A 113 8.83 8.38 42.88
C LEU A 113 9.09 9.87 42.62
N HIS A 114 8.51 10.74 43.43
CA HIS A 114 8.71 12.19 43.35
C HIS A 114 8.51 12.91 44.67
N SER A 115 9.03 14.14 44.79
CA SER A 115 9.11 14.89 46.05
C SER A 115 7.76 15.23 46.68
N LYS A 116 6.68 15.27 45.88
CA LYS A 116 5.31 15.51 46.35
C LYS A 116 4.61 14.27 46.93
N LEU A 117 5.24 13.09 46.95
CA LEU A 117 4.66 11.91 47.60
C LEU A 117 4.84 12.02 49.12
N PRO A 118 3.88 11.55 49.94
CA PRO A 118 4.11 11.32 51.36
C PRO A 118 5.35 10.44 51.59
N GLN A 119 6.09 10.69 52.67
CA GLN A 119 7.32 9.95 52.97
C GLN A 119 7.10 8.42 53.03
N ALA A 120 5.98 7.98 53.62
CA ALA A 120 5.63 6.56 53.67
C ALA A 120 5.49 5.93 52.28
N ASP A 121 4.89 6.64 51.32
CA ASP A 121 4.71 6.16 49.94
C ASP A 121 6.05 6.14 49.19
N GLN A 122 6.95 7.10 49.48
CA GLN A 122 8.31 7.10 48.93
C GLN A 122 9.10 5.87 49.41
N GLU A 123 9.07 5.60 50.71
CA GLU A 123 9.74 4.43 51.32
C GLU A 123 9.15 3.12 50.79
N GLN A 124 7.83 3.04 50.64
CA GLN A 124 7.16 1.89 50.05
C GLN A 124 7.62 1.65 48.60
N ALA A 125 7.74 2.71 47.79
CA ALA A 125 8.14 2.57 46.40
C ALA A 125 9.60 2.07 46.26
N LEU A 126 10.48 2.63 47.08
CA LEU A 126 11.87 2.19 47.15
C LEU A 126 11.99 0.73 47.61
N GLU A 127 11.20 0.35 48.61
CA GLU A 127 11.21 -1.02 49.14
C GLU A 127 10.64 -2.04 48.16
N ALA A 128 9.57 -1.68 47.43
CA ALA A 128 9.02 -2.51 46.36
C ALA A 128 10.04 -2.75 45.25
N PHE A 129 10.82 -1.72 44.88
CA PHE A 129 11.88 -1.83 43.88
C PHE A 129 13.04 -2.70 44.37
N ARG A 130 13.51 -2.50 45.63
CA ARG A 130 14.58 -3.33 46.23
C ARG A 130 14.20 -4.81 46.32
N LYS A 131 12.94 -5.11 46.61
CA LYS A 131 12.40 -6.47 46.72
C LYS A 131 12.01 -7.08 45.37
N HIS A 132 12.29 -6.40 44.25
CA HIS A 132 11.90 -6.82 42.92
C HIS A 132 10.39 -7.11 42.77
N LYS A 133 9.56 -6.38 43.53
CA LYS A 133 8.09 -6.38 43.34
C LYS A 133 7.69 -5.47 42.18
N VAL A 134 8.54 -4.51 41.86
CA VAL A 134 8.45 -3.67 40.67
C VAL A 134 9.79 -3.69 39.94
N ASP A 135 9.72 -3.68 38.62
CA ASP A 135 10.88 -3.77 37.73
C ASP A 135 11.41 -2.40 37.35
N VAL A 136 10.51 -1.41 37.30
CA VAL A 136 10.78 -0.06 36.82
C VAL A 136 10.44 0.96 37.90
N LEU A 137 11.39 1.82 38.25
CA LEU A 137 11.18 2.97 39.12
C LEU A 137 11.37 4.27 38.33
N VAL A 138 10.27 5.01 38.14
CA VAL A 138 10.24 6.26 37.38
C VAL A 138 10.37 7.45 38.32
N ASN A 139 11.37 8.30 38.12
CA ASN A 139 11.67 9.43 39.00
C ASN A 139 11.96 10.72 38.21
N VAL A 140 11.89 11.89 38.85
CA VAL A 140 12.05 13.20 38.18
C VAL A 140 13.40 13.87 38.47
N ALA A 141 14.01 13.57 39.62
CA ALA A 141 15.32 14.09 40.05
C ALA A 141 15.73 13.55 41.43
N MET A 142 14.79 13.03 42.23
CA MET A 142 15.07 12.58 43.61
C MET A 142 16.16 11.52 43.71
N LEU A 143 16.31 10.69 42.68
CA LEU A 143 17.33 9.63 42.68
C LEU A 143 18.62 10.08 42.00
N ALA A 144 18.74 11.34 41.60
CA ALA A 144 20.00 11.88 41.11
C ALA A 144 21.05 11.95 42.24
N GLU A 145 20.63 12.02 43.50
CA GLU A 145 21.49 12.09 44.70
C GLU A 145 20.98 11.14 45.80
N GLY A 146 21.89 10.60 46.63
CA GLY A 146 21.53 9.87 47.87
C GLY A 146 20.96 8.44 47.76
N PHE A 147 20.54 7.94 46.59
CA PHE A 147 20.04 6.57 46.45
C PHE A 147 21.15 5.53 46.20
N ASP A 148 21.15 4.45 46.98
CA ASP A 148 22.09 3.34 46.83
C ASP A 148 21.41 1.98 46.69
N PHE A 149 21.50 1.44 45.48
CA PHE A 149 21.03 0.10 45.13
C PHE A 149 21.88 -0.47 43.98
N PRO A 150 22.97 -1.18 44.28
CA PRO A 150 23.89 -1.71 43.26
C PRO A 150 23.28 -2.60 42.16
N PRO A 151 22.19 -3.38 42.37
CA PRO A 151 21.61 -4.23 41.33
C PRO A 151 20.98 -3.53 40.12
N ILE A 152 20.88 -2.20 40.07
CA ILE A 152 20.36 -1.47 38.89
C ILE A 152 21.16 -1.85 37.65
N ASP A 153 20.50 -2.43 36.65
CA ASP A 153 21.14 -2.95 35.44
C ASP A 153 20.75 -2.15 34.18
N ALA A 154 19.79 -1.23 34.28
CA ALA A 154 19.54 -0.22 33.25
C ALA A 154 19.13 1.17 33.81
N VAL A 155 19.61 2.21 33.13
CA VAL A 155 19.25 3.62 33.36
C VAL A 155 18.69 4.21 32.07
N VAL A 156 17.49 4.76 32.12
CA VAL A 156 16.80 5.39 30.98
C VAL A 156 16.74 6.90 31.20
N LEU A 157 17.38 7.64 30.30
CA LEU A 157 17.48 9.09 30.31
C LEU A 157 16.34 9.67 29.46
N ALA A 158 15.14 9.78 30.05
CA ALA A 158 13.94 10.28 29.37
C ALA A 158 13.79 11.80 29.43
N ARG A 159 14.73 12.51 30.06
CA ARG A 159 14.80 13.98 30.16
C ARG A 159 15.98 14.50 29.32
N PRO A 160 15.75 15.40 28.35
CA PRO A 160 16.85 16.12 27.69
C PRO A 160 17.64 16.94 28.73
N CYS A 161 18.98 16.92 28.65
CA CYS A 161 19.84 17.51 29.65
C CYS A 161 20.91 18.43 29.01
N LEU A 162 21.05 19.65 29.52
CA LEU A 162 22.15 20.56 29.16
C LEU A 162 23.33 20.47 30.14
N SER A 163 23.13 19.87 31.31
CA SER A 163 24.18 19.72 32.34
C SER A 163 24.87 18.37 32.26
N ARG A 164 26.18 18.38 31.97
CA ARG A 164 27.02 17.19 32.00
C ARG A 164 27.09 16.56 33.39
N VAL A 165 27.08 17.39 34.43
CA VAL A 165 27.15 16.96 35.83
C VAL A 165 25.92 16.15 36.20
N LEU A 166 24.72 16.67 35.92
CA LEU A 166 23.46 15.98 36.20
C LEU A 166 23.37 14.65 35.42
N LEU A 167 23.78 14.65 34.15
CA LEU A 167 23.80 13.44 33.33
C LEU A 167 24.73 12.37 33.91
N THR A 168 25.92 12.77 34.37
CA THR A 168 26.88 11.88 35.04
C THR A 168 26.31 11.30 36.33
N GLN A 169 25.62 12.10 37.14
CA GLN A 169 24.96 11.63 38.37
C GLN A 169 23.86 10.59 38.07
N MET A 170 23.04 10.83 37.02
CA MET A 170 22.00 9.89 36.61
C MET A 170 22.59 8.55 36.12
N ILE A 171 23.59 8.60 35.24
CA ILE A 171 24.29 7.41 34.73
C ILE A 171 24.98 6.65 35.88
N GLY A 172 25.59 7.38 36.81
CA GLY A 172 26.30 6.82 37.97
C GLY A 172 25.43 5.92 38.86
N ARG A 173 24.09 6.05 38.81
CA ARG A 173 23.18 5.17 39.57
C ARG A 173 23.22 3.72 39.11
N GLY A 174 23.53 3.45 37.84
CA GLY A 174 23.72 2.09 37.33
C GLY A 174 25.17 1.59 37.44
N ALA A 175 26.14 2.46 37.71
CA ALA A 175 27.56 2.16 37.59
C ALA A 175 28.15 1.32 38.73
N ARG A 176 27.44 1.13 39.85
CA ARG A 176 27.96 0.34 40.98
C ARG A 176 27.96 -1.15 40.64
N LYS A 177 29.09 -1.86 40.81
CA LYS A 177 29.15 -3.33 40.60
C LYS A 177 28.26 -4.08 41.60
N ALA A 178 27.71 -5.21 41.14
CA ALA A 178 26.96 -6.16 41.96
C ALA A 178 27.33 -7.59 41.53
N PRO A 179 27.06 -8.64 42.32
CA PRO A 179 27.31 -10.02 41.90
C PRO A 179 26.65 -10.32 40.55
N GLY A 180 27.44 -10.72 39.55
CA GLY A 180 26.96 -10.98 38.19
C GLY A 180 26.73 -9.74 37.32
N LYS A 181 27.03 -8.53 37.80
CA LYS A 181 26.87 -7.27 37.06
C LYS A 181 28.21 -6.54 36.88
N ASP A 182 28.87 -6.83 35.76
CA ASP A 182 30.07 -6.12 35.29
C ASP A 182 29.78 -5.03 34.26
N SER A 183 28.54 -4.98 33.74
CA SER A 183 28.06 -3.95 32.83
C SER A 183 26.60 -3.59 33.10
N PHE A 184 26.17 -2.42 32.62
CA PHE A 184 24.78 -1.97 32.73
C PHE A 184 24.41 -1.14 31.50
N ILE A 185 23.11 -1.05 31.19
CA ILE A 185 22.62 -0.37 29.99
C ILE A 185 22.28 1.09 30.32
N VAL A 186 22.71 2.01 29.46
CA VAL A 186 22.28 3.41 29.48
C VAL A 186 21.46 3.67 28.22
N VAL A 187 20.18 3.94 28.37
CA VAL A 187 19.28 4.29 27.26
C VAL A 187 19.14 5.81 27.18
N ASP A 188 19.68 6.41 26.13
CA ASP A 188 19.59 7.84 25.84
C ASP A 188 18.42 8.11 24.88
N ILE A 189 17.37 8.78 25.37
CA ILE A 189 16.20 9.12 24.56
C ILE A 189 16.48 10.38 23.74
N GLN A 190 16.46 10.25 22.41
CA GLN A 190 16.88 11.29 21.49
C GLN A 190 15.71 11.86 20.68
N ASP A 191 15.37 13.11 20.98
CA ASP A 191 14.43 13.92 20.20
C ASP A 191 15.16 14.70 19.08
N ASP A 192 14.45 15.10 18.01
CA ASP A 192 14.98 15.91 16.90
C ASP A 192 14.88 17.40 17.25
N LEU A 193 16.02 18.01 17.55
CA LEU A 193 16.13 19.43 17.91
C LEU A 193 16.49 20.27 16.70
N THR A 194 15.49 20.62 15.90
CA THR A 194 15.58 21.45 14.68
C THR A 194 16.64 22.58 14.64
N ARG A 195 17.00 23.23 15.77
CA ARG A 195 17.96 24.36 15.82
C ARG A 195 19.00 24.32 16.94
N TYR A 196 18.98 23.33 17.83
CA TYR A 196 19.76 23.35 19.08
C TYR A 196 20.50 22.03 19.38
N GLU A 197 20.75 21.18 18.37
CA GLU A 197 21.37 19.87 18.56
C GLU A 197 22.69 19.92 19.34
N ASN A 198 23.52 20.95 19.11
CA ASN A 198 24.85 21.08 19.71
C ASN A 198 24.83 21.50 21.20
N LEU A 199 23.67 21.81 21.78
CA LEU A 199 23.57 22.23 23.18
C LEU A 199 23.29 21.06 24.13
N LEU A 200 22.71 19.96 23.64
CA LEU A 200 22.38 18.81 24.47
C LEU A 200 23.63 18.00 24.82
N VAL A 201 23.76 17.64 26.09
CA VAL A 201 24.74 16.65 26.53
C VAL A 201 24.10 15.28 26.37
N ARG A 202 24.74 14.41 25.57
CA ARG A 202 24.33 13.02 25.32
C ARG A 202 25.07 12.08 26.25
N ALA A 203 24.53 10.88 26.44
CA ALA A 203 25.21 9.85 27.24
C ALA A 203 26.60 9.51 26.69
N ALA A 204 26.74 9.55 25.36
CA ALA A 204 28.01 9.36 24.66
C ALA A 204 29.07 10.44 24.96
N ASP A 205 28.68 11.64 25.39
CA ASP A 205 29.61 12.74 25.74
C ASP A 205 30.15 12.60 27.18
N VAL A 206 29.48 11.79 27.99
CA VAL A 206 29.84 11.51 29.40
C VAL A 206 30.63 10.20 29.51
N VAL A 207 30.25 9.19 28.74
CA VAL A 207 30.87 7.87 28.75
C VAL A 207 32.07 7.85 27.77
N PRO A 208 33.30 7.51 28.21
CA PRO A 208 34.48 7.56 27.34
C PRO A 208 34.44 6.51 26.24
N ALA A 209 34.85 6.87 25.02
CA ALA A 209 34.90 5.98 23.86
C ALA A 209 35.96 4.85 23.94
N ALA A 210 36.86 4.87 24.94
CA ALA A 210 37.96 3.93 25.02
C ALA A 210 37.49 2.55 25.52
N GLY A 211 37.45 1.57 24.61
CA GLY A 211 37.22 0.16 24.93
C GLY A 211 35.75 -0.30 24.91
N ILE A 212 34.81 0.59 24.57
CA ILE A 212 33.39 0.26 24.44
C ILE A 212 33.12 -0.14 22.98
N PRO A 213 32.51 -1.30 22.70
CA PRO A 213 32.06 -1.65 21.35
C PRO A 213 31.25 -0.49 20.77
N ALA A 214 31.48 -0.16 19.50
CA ALA A 214 30.78 0.93 18.79
C ALA A 214 29.32 1.04 19.25
N LEU A 215 28.90 2.24 19.66
CA LEU A 215 27.52 2.58 20.04
C LEU A 215 26.58 1.76 19.16
N ARG A 216 25.92 0.75 19.76
CA ARG A 216 24.87 0.03 19.05
C ARG A 216 23.72 1.00 18.97
N SER A 217 23.70 1.81 17.91
CA SER A 217 22.60 2.72 17.62
C SER A 217 21.40 1.87 17.18
N ARG A 218 20.67 1.31 18.16
CA ARG A 218 19.34 0.79 17.90
C ARG A 218 18.44 2.01 17.77
N THR A 219 18.31 2.55 16.57
CA THR A 219 17.35 3.63 16.32
C THR A 219 15.95 3.06 16.55
N TYR A 220 15.48 3.10 17.80
CA TYR A 220 14.08 2.97 18.09
C TYR A 220 13.39 4.04 17.23
N ARG A 221 12.31 3.68 16.54
CA ARG A 221 11.45 4.64 15.84
C ARG A 221 10.17 4.70 16.65
N PRO A 222 9.65 5.91 16.94
CA PRO A 222 8.34 6.05 17.58
C PRO A 222 7.32 5.18 16.85
N PRO A 223 6.31 4.63 17.55
CA PRO A 223 5.20 4.00 16.88
C PRO A 223 4.66 4.96 15.82
N VAL A 224 4.71 4.54 14.56
CA VAL A 224 3.93 5.20 13.52
C VAL A 224 2.49 5.02 13.94
N GLU A 225 1.82 6.10 14.35
CA GLU A 225 0.40 6.02 14.66
C GLU A 225 -0.38 5.76 13.38
N HIS A 226 -1.43 4.94 13.48
CA HIS A 226 -2.32 4.69 12.37
C HIS A 226 -2.89 6.01 11.86
N SER A 227 -2.64 6.28 10.59
CA SER A 227 -3.02 7.53 9.95
C SER A 227 -3.42 7.31 8.50
N GLU A 228 -4.29 8.19 8.03
CA GLU A 228 -4.68 8.35 6.64
C GLU A 228 -4.86 9.87 6.41
N PRO A 229 -4.41 10.44 5.27
CA PRO A 229 -4.49 11.89 5.00
C PRO A 229 -5.88 12.46 5.21
N LYS A 230 -6.04 13.68 5.74
CA LYS A 230 -7.38 14.31 5.97
C LYS A 230 -8.02 14.88 4.69
N ASP A 231 -7.21 15.26 3.72
CA ASP A 231 -7.65 15.85 2.45
C ASP A 231 -7.66 14.80 1.33
N GLN A 232 -7.81 15.25 0.08
CA GLN A 232 -7.70 14.37 -1.09
C GLN A 232 -6.35 13.64 -1.07
N PRO A 233 -6.35 12.29 -1.18
CA PRO A 233 -5.12 11.51 -1.12
C PRO A 233 -4.21 11.88 -2.28
N ARG A 234 -2.93 12.07 -1.97
CA ARG A 234 -1.89 12.23 -2.97
C ARG A 234 -1.30 10.86 -3.25
N PHE A 235 -1.34 10.44 -4.52
CA PHE A 235 -0.77 9.16 -4.93
C PHE A 235 0.65 9.35 -5.42
N GLU A 236 1.54 8.49 -4.93
CA GLU A 236 2.91 8.34 -5.40
C GLU A 236 3.12 6.94 -5.97
N ASN A 237 4.26 6.73 -6.63
CA ASN A 237 4.59 5.50 -7.31
C ASN A 237 5.77 4.83 -6.61
N TYR A 238 5.59 3.55 -6.28
CA TYR A 238 6.65 2.68 -5.78
C TYR A 238 7.11 1.76 -6.91
N THR A 239 8.40 1.79 -7.25
CA THR A 239 8.96 1.00 -8.35
C THR A 239 9.63 -0.26 -7.82
N ILE A 240 9.20 -1.40 -8.35
CA ILE A 240 9.79 -2.71 -8.11
C ILE A 240 10.52 -3.12 -9.39
N SER A 241 11.86 -3.21 -9.34
CA SER A 241 12.72 -3.36 -10.53
C SER A 241 12.31 -4.47 -11.50
N SER A 242 11.79 -5.59 -11.00
CA SER A 242 11.35 -6.74 -11.82
C SER A 242 9.83 -6.87 -11.99
N TYR A 243 9.05 -6.00 -11.33
CA TYR A 243 7.60 -6.14 -11.25
C TYR A 243 6.84 -4.90 -11.76
N GLY A 244 7.51 -3.75 -11.94
CA GLY A 244 6.88 -2.52 -12.44
C GLY A 244 6.54 -1.55 -11.33
N THR A 245 5.57 -0.67 -11.59
CA THR A 245 5.25 0.45 -10.69
C THR A 245 3.88 0.30 -10.05
N LEU A 246 3.81 0.50 -8.74
CA LEU A 246 2.60 0.41 -7.92
C LEU A 246 2.24 1.79 -7.35
N PRO A 247 1.01 2.29 -7.54
CA PRO A 247 0.57 3.51 -6.90
C PRO A 247 0.26 3.26 -5.41
N PHE A 248 0.64 4.18 -4.52
CA PHE A 248 0.24 4.15 -3.09
C PHE A 248 -0.19 5.54 -2.63
N ALA A 249 -1.03 5.59 -1.60
CA ALA A 249 -1.47 6.86 -1.02
C ALA A 249 -0.45 7.35 0.03
N LEU A 250 0.16 8.50 -0.22
CA LEU A 250 1.16 9.09 0.67
C LEU A 250 0.55 9.40 2.04
N GLY A 251 1.21 8.98 3.11
CA GLY A 251 0.78 9.15 4.50
C GLY A 251 -0.34 8.21 4.94
N GLN A 252 -0.78 7.26 4.09
CA GLN A 252 -1.71 6.22 4.51
C GLN A 252 -0.93 5.02 5.09
N THR A 253 -1.20 4.73 6.35
CA THR A 253 -0.60 3.58 7.04
C THR A 253 -1.26 2.26 6.66
N PHE A 254 -0.47 1.20 6.66
CA PHE A 254 -0.88 -0.15 6.37
C PHE A 254 -0.16 -1.17 7.27
N GLY A 255 -0.71 -2.37 7.35
CA GLY A 255 -0.08 -3.51 8.01
C GLY A 255 -0.43 -4.81 7.29
N VAL A 256 0.37 -5.85 7.51
CA VAL A 256 0.16 -7.17 6.93
C VAL A 256 0.32 -8.28 7.95
N GLU A 257 -0.44 -9.36 7.76
CA GLU A 257 -0.30 -10.62 8.48
C GLU A 257 -0.02 -11.72 7.45
N ILE A 258 1.18 -12.30 7.51
CA ILE A 258 1.62 -13.37 6.61
C ILE A 258 1.51 -14.70 7.36
N GLU A 259 0.58 -15.55 6.93
CA GLU A 259 0.37 -16.85 7.55
C GLU A 259 1.27 -17.93 6.94
N LEU A 260 1.85 -18.76 7.80
CA LEU A 260 2.67 -19.91 7.46
C LEU A 260 2.16 -21.14 8.20
N THR A 261 2.28 -22.31 7.57
CA THR A 261 1.83 -23.60 8.11
C THR A 261 2.83 -24.70 7.79
N THR A 262 2.58 -25.91 8.28
CA THR A 262 3.27 -27.12 7.80
C THR A 262 2.47 -27.82 6.70
N LYS A 263 3.13 -28.74 5.97
CA LYS A 263 2.46 -29.62 4.99
C LYS A 263 1.47 -30.60 5.63
N THR A 264 1.75 -31.07 6.84
CA THR A 264 1.01 -32.16 7.50
C THR A 264 -0.16 -31.65 8.33
N GLY A 265 -0.18 -30.37 8.71
CA GLY A 265 -1.28 -29.79 9.46
C GLY A 265 -1.00 -28.40 10.00
N VAL A 266 -1.97 -27.87 10.74
CA VAL A 266 -1.77 -26.65 11.52
C VAL A 266 -1.10 -27.06 12.84
N PRO A 267 0.12 -26.58 13.12
CA PRO A 267 0.81 -26.91 14.36
C PRO A 267 0.12 -26.28 15.57
N TRP A 268 0.10 -27.02 16.68
CA TRP A 268 -0.30 -26.50 17.98
C TRP A 268 0.85 -25.70 18.60
N CYS A 269 0.56 -24.86 19.58
CA CYS A 269 1.55 -24.06 20.29
C CYS A 269 2.41 -24.93 21.27
N ASP A 270 3.19 -25.85 20.70
CA ASP A 270 4.09 -26.79 21.38
C ASP A 270 5.58 -26.38 21.21
N PRO A 271 6.55 -27.09 21.81
CA PRO A 271 7.97 -26.75 21.68
C PRO A 271 8.51 -26.76 20.24
N ALA A 272 7.93 -27.56 19.33
CA ALA A 272 8.34 -27.59 17.93
C ALA A 272 7.86 -26.34 17.19
N TRP A 273 6.64 -25.89 17.50
CA TRP A 273 6.13 -24.60 17.04
C TRP A 273 6.99 -23.44 17.52
N GLU A 274 7.35 -23.44 18.80
CA GLU A 274 8.16 -22.38 19.43
C GLU A 274 9.56 -22.31 18.82
N SER A 275 10.21 -23.45 18.60
CA SER A 275 11.51 -23.54 17.92
C SER A 275 11.48 -22.93 16.50
N THR A 276 10.45 -23.28 15.72
CA THR A 276 10.27 -22.72 14.37
C THR A 276 9.99 -21.22 14.42
N ALA A 277 9.17 -20.76 15.37
CA ALA A 277 8.85 -19.35 15.54
C ALA A 277 10.08 -18.51 15.92
N LEU A 278 10.96 -19.05 16.77
CA LEU A 278 12.27 -18.46 17.07
C LEU A 278 13.17 -18.38 15.83
N GLY A 279 13.13 -19.40 14.96
CA GLY A 279 13.81 -19.37 13.66
C GLY A 279 13.30 -18.25 12.74
N ILE A 280 11.97 -18.05 12.68
CA ILE A 280 11.35 -16.93 11.95
C ILE A 280 11.83 -15.59 12.53
N ILE A 281 11.80 -15.43 13.86
CA ILE A 281 12.27 -14.21 14.54
C ILE A 281 13.75 -13.94 14.24
N ALA A 282 14.59 -14.96 14.27
CA ALA A 282 16.01 -14.83 13.96
C ALA A 282 16.23 -14.36 12.52
N LYS A 283 15.53 -14.96 11.54
CA LYS A 283 15.64 -14.51 10.14
C LYS A 283 15.11 -13.11 9.90
N LEU A 284 14.03 -12.71 10.57
CA LEU A 284 13.56 -11.34 10.51
C LEU A 284 14.62 -10.37 11.02
N LYS A 285 15.24 -10.66 12.19
CA LYS A 285 16.30 -9.81 12.77
C LYS A 285 17.53 -9.62 11.88
N GLU A 286 17.85 -10.59 11.03
CA GLU A 286 18.95 -10.48 10.06
C GLU A 286 18.65 -9.53 8.90
N HIS A 287 17.37 -9.40 8.54
CA HIS A 287 16.95 -8.75 7.30
C HIS A 287 16.31 -7.39 7.49
N VAL A 288 15.45 -7.25 8.48
CA VAL A 288 14.60 -6.06 8.64
C VAL A 288 15.33 -4.96 9.40
N SER A 289 14.99 -3.71 9.13
CA SER A 289 15.63 -2.56 9.77
C SER A 289 14.89 -2.11 11.03
N GLY A 290 13.59 -2.41 11.11
CA GLY A 290 12.73 -2.16 12.24
C GLY A 290 12.90 -3.20 13.35
N PRO A 291 12.32 -2.95 14.53
CA PRO A 291 12.49 -3.84 15.66
C PRO A 291 11.66 -5.12 15.47
N VAL A 292 12.19 -6.24 15.96
CA VAL A 292 11.53 -7.55 15.96
C VAL A 292 11.35 -8.00 17.39
N HIS A 293 10.14 -8.42 17.76
CA HIS A 293 9.87 -8.93 19.09
C HIS A 293 10.72 -10.19 19.35
N SER A 294 11.35 -10.25 20.53
CA SER A 294 12.36 -11.27 20.83
C SER A 294 11.80 -12.68 21.03
N HIS A 295 10.52 -12.78 21.39
CA HIS A 295 9.84 -14.03 21.70
C HIS A 295 8.58 -14.25 20.86
N PRO A 296 8.22 -15.48 20.51
CA PRO A 296 6.96 -15.75 19.83
C PRO A 296 5.78 -15.55 20.80
N LEU A 297 4.66 -15.07 20.28
CA LEU A 297 3.47 -14.75 21.06
C LEU A 297 2.42 -15.85 20.91
N LYS A 298 1.95 -16.39 22.04
CA LYS A 298 0.94 -17.48 22.06
C LYS A 298 -0.49 -17.01 21.80
N ASN A 299 -0.75 -15.71 21.93
CA ASN A 299 -2.04 -15.07 21.71
C ASN A 299 -1.84 -13.79 20.88
N LYS A 300 -2.89 -13.35 20.16
CA LYS A 300 -2.88 -12.06 19.45
C LYS A 300 -2.57 -10.92 20.43
N GLY A 301 -1.66 -10.02 20.04
CA GLY A 301 -1.20 -8.90 20.87
C GLY A 301 0.26 -8.52 20.62
N GLY A 302 0.90 -7.94 21.65
CA GLY A 302 2.28 -7.48 21.62
C GLY A 302 2.46 -6.03 21.10
N PRO A 303 3.69 -5.50 21.14
CA PRO A 303 3.95 -4.11 20.78
C PRO A 303 3.79 -3.90 19.28
N VAL A 304 2.82 -3.05 18.88
CA VAL A 304 2.48 -2.71 17.48
C VAL A 304 3.63 -2.09 16.69
N THR A 305 4.70 -1.70 17.38
CA THR A 305 5.95 -1.14 16.83
C THR A 305 6.92 -2.17 16.29
N HIS A 306 6.71 -3.46 16.59
CA HIS A 306 7.62 -4.53 16.24
C HIS A 306 7.06 -5.45 15.16
N TRP A 307 7.93 -6.10 14.40
CA TRP A 307 7.57 -7.38 13.76
C TRP A 307 7.31 -8.42 14.85
N ARG A 308 6.23 -9.18 14.73
CA ARG A 308 5.82 -10.19 15.71
C ARG A 308 5.54 -11.51 15.01
N VAL A 309 5.82 -12.61 15.70
CA VAL A 309 5.40 -13.95 15.28
C VAL A 309 4.39 -14.45 16.30
N VAL A 310 3.17 -14.70 15.85
CA VAL A 310 2.02 -15.01 16.69
C VAL A 310 1.48 -16.40 16.33
N HIS A 311 0.97 -17.13 17.31
CA HIS A 311 0.22 -18.37 17.05
C HIS A 311 -1.15 -18.03 16.45
N ASP A 312 -1.48 -18.66 15.32
CA ASP A 312 -2.83 -18.62 14.76
C ASP A 312 -3.39 -20.04 14.63
N SER A 313 -4.55 -20.29 15.22
CA SER A 313 -5.22 -21.60 15.20
C SER A 313 -5.61 -22.11 13.80
N SER A 314 -5.63 -21.25 12.79
CA SER A 314 -6.00 -21.59 11.41
C SER A 314 -4.81 -21.87 10.50
N ALA A 315 -3.62 -21.40 10.85
CA ALA A 315 -2.40 -21.54 10.03
C ALA A 315 -1.18 -22.08 10.79
N GLY A 316 -1.01 -21.69 12.05
CA GLY A 316 0.12 -22.08 12.89
C GLY A 316 0.95 -20.86 13.27
N TRP A 317 1.63 -20.25 12.29
CA TRP A 317 2.39 -19.03 12.51
C TRP A 317 1.81 -17.88 11.70
N GLU A 318 1.67 -16.73 12.35
CA GLU A 318 1.25 -15.47 11.75
C GLU A 318 2.38 -14.45 11.98
N VAL A 319 3.04 -14.03 10.90
CA VAL A 319 4.05 -12.97 10.95
C VAL A 319 3.33 -11.63 10.76
N VAL A 320 3.26 -10.86 11.83
CA VAL A 320 2.50 -9.60 11.89
C VAL A 320 3.47 -8.43 11.78
N SER A 321 3.21 -7.52 10.84
CA SER A 321 4.04 -6.34 10.65
C SER A 321 3.86 -5.32 11.78
N PRO A 322 4.84 -4.42 11.96
CA PRO A 322 4.58 -3.14 12.60
C PRO A 322 3.67 -2.28 11.70
N ILE A 323 3.35 -1.07 12.15
CA ILE A 323 2.64 -0.07 11.33
C ILE A 323 3.60 0.45 10.25
N LEU A 324 3.26 0.22 8.98
CA LEU A 324 4.06 0.59 7.82
C LEU A 324 3.44 1.80 7.11
N VAL A 325 4.28 2.63 6.49
CA VAL A 325 3.85 3.84 5.79
C VAL A 325 4.81 4.19 4.67
N ASP A 326 4.26 4.65 3.55
CA ASP A 326 4.98 5.14 2.38
C ASP A 326 6.02 4.16 1.81
N ALA A 327 6.88 4.64 0.89
CA ALA A 327 7.95 3.87 0.30
C ALA A 327 8.86 3.15 1.33
N PRO A 328 9.27 3.78 2.45
CA PRO A 328 10.07 3.08 3.48
C PRO A 328 9.33 1.88 4.11
N GLY A 329 8.00 1.96 4.23
CA GLY A 329 7.16 0.85 4.69
C GLY A 329 7.15 -0.32 3.70
N PHE A 330 7.08 -0.03 2.39
CA PHE A 330 7.22 -1.05 1.35
C PHE A 330 8.62 -1.69 1.33
N ASP A 331 9.69 -0.89 1.50
CA ASP A 331 11.06 -1.41 1.58
C ASP A 331 11.24 -2.34 2.79
N GLU A 332 10.65 -1.98 3.93
CA GLU A 332 10.68 -2.80 5.13
C GLU A 332 9.90 -4.11 4.97
N LEU A 333 8.72 -4.05 4.35
CA LEU A 333 7.96 -5.23 3.99
C LEU A 333 8.72 -6.14 3.02
N GLN A 334 9.43 -5.57 2.03
CA GLN A 334 10.24 -6.33 1.08
C GLN A 334 11.35 -7.12 1.80
N ARG A 335 12.04 -6.49 2.76
CA ARG A 335 13.06 -7.15 3.59
C ARG A 335 12.46 -8.31 4.41
N ALA A 336 11.30 -8.10 5.02
CA ALA A 336 10.62 -9.16 5.78
C ALA A 336 10.18 -10.33 4.87
N CYS A 337 9.59 -10.03 3.70
CA CYS A 337 9.20 -11.05 2.73
C CYS A 337 10.38 -11.87 2.23
N LYS A 338 11.53 -11.21 1.99
CA LYS A 338 12.78 -11.89 1.64
C LYS A 338 13.22 -12.86 2.73
N ALA A 339 13.24 -12.41 3.99
CA ALA A 339 13.59 -13.24 5.13
C ALA A 339 12.71 -14.50 5.26
N ILE A 340 11.39 -14.32 5.08
CA ILE A 340 10.42 -15.41 5.13
C ILE A 340 10.63 -16.36 3.95
N SER A 341 10.87 -15.84 2.74
CA SER A 341 11.08 -16.65 1.54
C SER A 341 12.33 -17.52 1.67
N GLU A 342 13.46 -16.97 2.12
CA GLU A 342 14.69 -17.73 2.38
C GLU A 342 14.49 -18.82 3.43
N LEU A 343 13.70 -18.54 4.48
CA LEU A 343 13.39 -19.52 5.51
C LEU A 343 12.49 -20.64 4.97
N VAL A 344 11.45 -20.30 4.21
CA VAL A 344 10.55 -21.28 3.59
C VAL A 344 11.33 -22.19 2.64
N GLU A 345 12.20 -21.62 1.80
CA GLU A 345 13.06 -22.37 0.88
C GLU A 345 14.05 -23.29 1.61
N SER A 346 14.73 -22.77 2.64
CA SER A 346 15.69 -23.57 3.43
C SER A 346 15.05 -24.59 4.36
N SER A 347 13.74 -24.50 4.63
CA SER A 347 13.02 -25.44 5.49
C SER A 347 12.80 -26.82 4.87
N ASN A 348 13.17 -27.02 3.59
CA ASN A 348 12.92 -28.23 2.81
C ASN A 348 11.44 -28.68 2.82
N GLY A 349 10.52 -27.70 2.88
CA GLY A 349 9.09 -27.93 2.85
C GLY A 349 8.46 -28.30 4.20
N THR A 350 9.18 -28.12 5.31
CA THR A 350 8.61 -28.13 6.66
C THR A 350 7.69 -26.91 6.86
N LEU A 351 8.15 -25.73 6.43
CA LEU A 351 7.40 -24.49 6.46
C LEU A 351 6.87 -24.18 5.06
N VAL A 352 5.57 -23.93 4.93
CA VAL A 352 4.92 -23.69 3.63
C VAL A 352 3.80 -22.67 3.74
N VAL A 353 3.47 -22.08 2.60
CA VAL A 353 2.21 -21.39 2.32
C VAL A 353 1.34 -22.34 1.49
N ASN A 354 0.07 -22.52 1.86
CA ASN A 354 -0.83 -23.43 1.14
C ASN A 354 -2.31 -22.96 1.18
N HIS A 355 -3.24 -23.85 0.85
CA HIS A 355 -4.67 -23.55 0.81
C HIS A 355 -5.29 -23.13 2.15
N ARG A 356 -4.62 -23.40 3.29
CA ARG A 356 -5.07 -23.02 4.65
C ARG A 356 -4.64 -21.61 5.02
N THR A 357 -3.49 -21.18 4.52
CA THR A 357 -2.91 -19.87 4.81
C THR A 357 -3.60 -18.75 4.02
N GLY A 358 -3.89 -17.66 4.70
CA GLY A 358 -4.29 -16.37 4.16
C GLY A 358 -3.15 -15.36 4.17
N LEU A 359 -3.44 -14.21 3.55
CA LEU A 359 -2.71 -12.97 3.77
C LEU A 359 -3.76 -11.95 4.22
N HIS A 360 -3.55 -11.30 5.36
CA HIS A 360 -4.41 -10.22 5.78
C HIS A 360 -3.71 -8.89 5.53
N VAL A 361 -4.42 -7.95 4.91
CA VAL A 361 -3.95 -6.58 4.72
C VAL A 361 -4.87 -5.67 5.52
N THR A 362 -4.28 -4.86 6.38
CA THR A 362 -5.01 -3.91 7.21
C THR A 362 -4.63 -2.50 6.78
N LEU A 363 -5.63 -1.65 6.55
CA LEU A 363 -5.43 -0.25 6.18
C LEU A 363 -6.10 0.66 7.19
N ALA A 364 -5.40 1.75 7.54
CA ALA A 364 -6.03 2.86 8.23
C ALA A 364 -6.94 3.61 7.27
N THR A 365 -8.17 3.87 7.70
CA THR A 365 -9.18 4.49 6.85
C THR A 365 -10.19 5.36 7.60
N GLN A 366 -10.54 6.49 7.01
CA GLN A 366 -11.55 7.43 7.47
C GLN A 366 -12.96 7.11 6.93
N LEU A 367 -13.28 5.83 6.76
CA LEU A 367 -14.65 5.32 6.61
C LEU A 367 -15.40 5.35 7.96
N ASN A 368 -15.33 6.50 8.62
CA ASN A 368 -15.76 6.71 10.00
C ASN A 368 -17.25 7.05 10.12
N THR A 369 -17.89 7.50 9.05
CA THR A 369 -19.35 7.71 8.98
C THR A 369 -20.06 6.49 8.42
N GLU A 370 -21.30 6.27 8.82
CA GLU A 370 -22.13 5.17 8.31
C GLU A 370 -22.34 5.27 6.79
N GLU A 371 -22.52 6.48 6.27
CA GLU A 371 -22.71 6.71 4.83
C GLU A 371 -21.46 6.34 4.01
N ARG A 372 -20.27 6.69 4.50
CA ARG A 372 -18.99 6.30 3.87
C ARG A 372 -18.81 4.78 3.92
N LEU A 373 -19.12 4.15 5.05
CA LEU A 373 -19.06 2.70 5.18
C LEU A 373 -20.05 2.00 4.24
N LYS A 374 -21.30 2.49 4.14
CA LYS A 374 -22.30 1.98 3.16
C LYS A 374 -21.81 2.14 1.73
N SER A 375 -21.19 3.27 1.40
CA SER A 375 -20.62 3.53 0.08
C SER A 375 -19.48 2.56 -0.24
N PHE A 376 -18.58 2.32 0.72
CA PHE A 376 -17.52 1.32 0.60
C PHE A 376 -18.05 -0.09 0.39
N VAL A 377 -19.03 -0.53 1.20
CA VAL A 377 -19.63 -1.85 1.02
C VAL A 377 -20.26 -1.98 -0.36
N ARG A 378 -21.00 -0.98 -0.86
CA ARG A 378 -21.56 -1.00 -2.22
C ARG A 378 -20.48 -1.10 -3.29
N LEU A 379 -19.40 -0.32 -3.16
CA LEU A 379 -18.28 -0.37 -4.09
C LEU A 379 -17.66 -1.77 -4.12
N VAL A 380 -17.32 -2.34 -2.95
CA VAL A 380 -16.72 -3.69 -2.87
C VAL A 380 -17.68 -4.75 -3.41
N GLN A 381 -18.97 -4.69 -3.05
CA GLN A 381 -19.98 -5.61 -3.57
C GLN A 381 -20.01 -5.64 -5.11
N ARG A 382 -19.68 -4.52 -5.78
CA ARG A 382 -19.63 -4.43 -7.24
C ARG A 382 -18.29 -4.88 -7.82
N LEU A 383 -17.19 -4.63 -7.13
CA LEU A 383 -15.85 -5.06 -7.54
C LEU A 383 -15.61 -6.56 -7.30
N GLU A 384 -16.31 -7.17 -6.33
CA GLU A 384 -16.15 -8.58 -5.94
C GLU A 384 -16.08 -9.59 -7.10
N PRO A 385 -16.92 -9.52 -8.15
CA PRO A 385 -16.80 -10.40 -9.32
C PRO A 385 -15.41 -10.38 -9.96
N GLY A 386 -14.82 -9.19 -10.12
CA GLY A 386 -13.48 -9.05 -10.65
C GLY A 386 -12.40 -9.36 -9.61
N LEU A 387 -12.56 -8.89 -8.37
CA LEU A 387 -11.61 -9.16 -7.29
C LEU A 387 -11.44 -10.65 -7.00
N PHE A 388 -12.53 -11.43 -7.12
CA PHE A 388 -12.49 -12.89 -7.00
C PHE A 388 -11.60 -13.55 -8.03
N THR A 389 -11.42 -12.95 -9.19
CA THR A 389 -10.57 -13.52 -10.24
C THR A 389 -9.07 -13.33 -9.94
N LEU A 390 -8.74 -12.46 -8.99
CA LEU A 390 -7.37 -12.20 -8.53
C LEU A 390 -6.93 -13.07 -7.34
N VAL A 391 -7.80 -13.95 -6.84
CA VAL A 391 -7.51 -14.78 -5.66
C VAL A 391 -7.57 -16.26 -6.01
N ALA A 392 -6.85 -17.09 -5.26
CA ALA A 392 -6.93 -18.55 -5.41
C ALA A 392 -8.35 -19.06 -5.10
N PRO A 393 -8.82 -20.13 -5.76
CA PRO A 393 -10.14 -20.71 -5.48
C PRO A 393 -10.36 -21.10 -4.02
N SER A 394 -9.30 -21.41 -3.26
CA SER A 394 -9.35 -21.68 -1.81
C SER A 394 -10.00 -20.54 -1.01
N ARG A 395 -9.95 -19.30 -1.49
CA ARG A 395 -10.56 -18.15 -0.80
C ARG A 395 -12.07 -18.07 -0.98
N LEU A 396 -12.63 -18.82 -1.92
CA LEU A 396 -14.05 -18.77 -2.25
C LEU A 396 -14.74 -20.12 -2.07
N TYR A 397 -14.00 -21.20 -2.25
CA TYR A 397 -14.47 -22.57 -2.20
C TYR A 397 -13.73 -23.34 -1.11
N GLU A 398 -14.45 -24.23 -0.45
CA GLU A 398 -13.86 -25.13 0.55
C GLU A 398 -12.86 -26.07 -0.12
N PHE A 399 -11.64 -26.19 0.42
CA PHE A 399 -10.64 -27.14 -0.08
C PHE A 399 -10.67 -28.43 0.75
N ASN A 400 -10.77 -29.56 0.07
CA ASN A 400 -10.71 -30.88 0.68
C ASN A 400 -9.26 -31.42 0.64
N PRO A 401 -8.57 -31.51 1.78
CA PRO A 401 -7.17 -31.92 1.81
C PRO A 401 -6.95 -33.40 1.47
N THR A 402 -7.94 -34.26 1.70
CA THR A 402 -7.87 -35.70 1.40
C THR A 402 -7.89 -35.97 -0.10
N THR A 403 -8.75 -35.25 -0.83
CA THR A 403 -8.91 -35.40 -2.29
C THR A 403 -8.07 -34.40 -3.08
N GLN A 404 -7.38 -33.49 -2.39
CA GLN A 404 -6.65 -32.36 -2.97
C GLN A 404 -7.48 -31.55 -3.99
N SER A 405 -8.76 -31.35 -3.70
CA SER A 405 -9.71 -30.74 -4.64
C SER A 405 -10.61 -29.70 -3.96
N TYR A 406 -11.13 -28.76 -4.75
CA TYR A 406 -12.05 -27.72 -4.28
C TYR A 406 -13.51 -28.15 -4.42
N SER A 407 -14.31 -27.85 -3.39
CA SER A 407 -15.75 -28.07 -3.42
C SER A 407 -16.41 -27.14 -4.44
N ARG A 408 -17.14 -27.73 -5.41
CA ARG A 408 -17.96 -26.97 -6.36
C ARG A 408 -19.30 -26.52 -5.77
N ARG A 409 -19.60 -26.91 -4.52
CA ARG A 409 -20.91 -26.69 -3.87
C ARG A 409 -20.80 -25.86 -2.59
N GLN A 410 -19.74 -26.06 -1.80
CA GLN A 410 -19.53 -25.35 -0.53
C GLN A 410 -18.55 -24.20 -0.71
N GLY A 411 -18.95 -23.03 -0.21
CA GLY A 411 -18.09 -21.86 -0.17
C GLY A 411 -17.19 -21.86 1.06
N ASN A 412 -16.06 -21.17 0.99
CA ASN A 412 -15.20 -20.95 2.14
C ASN A 412 -15.94 -20.11 3.20
N GLN A 413 -16.06 -20.64 4.42
CA GLN A 413 -16.77 -19.99 5.51
C GLN A 413 -15.97 -18.87 6.18
N TYR A 414 -14.64 -18.86 6.00
CA TYR A 414 -13.68 -17.91 6.56
C TYR A 414 -13.42 -16.69 5.64
N CYS A 415 -14.09 -16.63 4.49
CA CYS A 415 -14.03 -15.52 3.54
C CYS A 415 -15.36 -15.40 2.76
N ARG A 416 -16.37 -14.83 3.42
CA ARG A 416 -17.73 -14.66 2.88
C ARG A 416 -17.84 -13.36 2.08
N PRO A 417 -18.31 -13.41 0.82
CA PRO A 417 -18.52 -12.20 0.03
C PRO A 417 -19.48 -11.20 0.69
N LEU A 418 -19.11 -9.91 0.74
CA LEU A 418 -19.92 -8.82 1.29
C LEU A 418 -21.25 -8.67 0.56
N ARG A 419 -21.35 -9.06 -0.70
CA ARG A 419 -22.63 -9.07 -1.44
C ARG A 419 -23.68 -10.04 -0.90
N LYS A 420 -23.28 -11.03 -0.09
CA LYS A 420 -24.24 -11.89 0.62
C LYS A 420 -25.03 -11.13 1.68
N LEU A 421 -24.56 -9.95 2.08
CA LEU A 421 -25.26 -9.08 3.01
C LEU A 421 -26.56 -8.50 2.39
N GLY A 422 -26.66 -8.43 1.06
CA GLY A 422 -27.77 -7.78 0.38
C GLY A 422 -27.55 -6.27 0.22
N ASP A 423 -28.63 -5.49 0.09
CA ASP A 423 -28.55 -4.04 -0.07
C ASP A 423 -28.03 -3.37 1.21
N PRO A 424 -26.86 -2.72 1.20
CA PRO A 424 -26.33 -2.03 2.38
C PRO A 424 -27.22 -0.91 2.90
N ALA A 425 -28.15 -0.36 2.10
CA ALA A 425 -29.13 0.60 2.57
C ALA A 425 -30.12 0.00 3.59
N ALA A 426 -30.45 -1.29 3.44
CA ALA A 426 -31.40 -2.01 4.27
C ALA A 426 -30.77 -2.63 5.54
N ILE A 427 -29.45 -2.47 5.71
CA ILE A 427 -28.68 -3.09 6.81
C ILE A 427 -28.20 -2.00 7.76
N ASP A 428 -28.40 -2.22 9.06
CA ASP A 428 -27.73 -1.46 10.10
C ASP A 428 -26.27 -1.92 10.20
N LEU A 429 -25.39 -1.26 9.42
CA LEU A 429 -23.97 -1.59 9.41
C LEU A 429 -23.30 -1.31 10.76
N ASN A 430 -23.76 -0.33 11.54
CA ASN A 430 -23.18 -0.05 12.85
C ASN A 430 -23.44 -1.18 13.84
N ARG A 431 -24.61 -1.82 13.77
CA ARG A 431 -24.89 -3.05 14.52
C ARG A 431 -24.06 -4.22 13.98
N PHE A 432 -24.03 -4.42 12.67
CA PHE A 432 -23.27 -5.50 12.03
C PHE A 432 -21.79 -5.50 12.43
N VAL A 433 -21.16 -4.31 12.45
CA VAL A 433 -19.74 -4.11 12.80
C VAL A 433 -19.41 -4.44 14.25
N ARG A 434 -20.38 -4.30 15.16
CA ARG A 434 -20.19 -4.61 16.59
C ARG A 434 -20.35 -6.09 16.91
N ASP A 435 -20.93 -6.85 16.00
CA ASP A 435 -21.21 -8.27 16.20
C ASP A 435 -20.01 -9.13 15.78
N TYR A 436 -19.45 -9.81 16.77
CA TYR A 436 -18.27 -10.65 16.65
C TYR A 436 -18.50 -11.92 15.81
N GLU A 437 -19.75 -12.28 15.50
CA GLU A 437 -20.05 -13.39 14.60
C GLU A 437 -19.84 -13.03 13.11
N ASN A 438 -19.70 -11.73 12.79
CA ASN A 438 -19.61 -11.23 11.41
C ASN A 438 -18.17 -11.10 10.85
N ARG A 439 -17.18 -11.74 11.48
CA ARG A 439 -15.74 -11.51 11.24
C ARG A 439 -15.10 -12.32 10.11
N TYR A 440 -15.91 -12.84 9.21
CA TYR A 440 -15.43 -13.72 8.14
C TYR A 440 -15.94 -13.26 6.80
N HIS A 441 -15.75 -11.99 6.48
CA HIS A 441 -16.11 -11.44 5.17
C HIS A 441 -14.87 -11.18 4.32
N SER A 442 -15.06 -10.94 3.02
CA SER A 442 -14.01 -10.50 2.09
C SER A 442 -13.24 -9.29 2.65
N VAL A 443 -13.96 -8.37 3.28
CA VAL A 443 -13.41 -7.33 4.14
C VAL A 443 -14.14 -7.37 5.47
N ASN A 444 -13.37 -7.47 6.56
CA ASN A 444 -13.89 -7.39 7.90
C ASN A 444 -14.17 -5.93 8.25
N LEU A 445 -15.45 -5.62 8.49
CA LEU A 445 -15.92 -4.26 8.77
C LEU A 445 -15.72 -3.83 10.23
N ILE A 446 -15.06 -4.64 11.06
CA ILE A 446 -14.85 -4.38 12.48
C ILE A 446 -14.00 -3.13 12.64
N LYS A 447 -14.50 -2.11 13.34
CA LYS A 447 -13.68 -0.94 13.71
C LYS A 447 -12.79 -1.30 14.90
N SER A 448 -11.47 -1.16 14.77
CA SER A 448 -10.57 -1.13 15.92
C SER A 448 -10.87 0.10 16.81
N LYS A 449 -10.46 0.05 18.08
CA LYS A 449 -10.54 1.20 19.01
C LYS A 449 -9.44 2.25 18.75
N ASP A 450 -9.12 2.46 17.49
CA ASP A 450 -8.06 3.37 17.05
C ASP A 450 -8.66 4.73 16.65
N PRO A 451 -7.98 5.87 16.88
CA PRO A 451 -8.38 7.17 16.33
C PRO A 451 -8.74 7.13 14.84
N VAL A 452 -8.07 6.27 14.05
CA VAL A 452 -8.41 6.00 12.66
C VAL A 452 -8.87 4.55 12.51
N PRO A 453 -10.12 4.30 12.10
CA PRO A 453 -10.63 2.94 11.90
C PRO A 453 -9.71 2.10 11.02
N LEU A 454 -9.46 0.87 11.46
CA LEU A 454 -8.75 -0.14 10.68
C LEU A 454 -9.74 -1.09 10.05
N LEU A 455 -9.55 -1.40 8.77
CA LEU A 455 -10.31 -2.45 8.09
C LEU A 455 -9.35 -3.52 7.57
N GLU A 456 -9.64 -4.76 7.92
CA GLU A 456 -8.86 -5.94 7.55
C GLU A 456 -9.48 -6.58 6.30
N VAL A 457 -8.67 -6.80 5.27
CA VAL A 457 -9.06 -7.48 4.06
C VAL A 457 -8.57 -8.92 4.09
N ARG A 458 -9.50 -9.87 3.89
CA ARG A 458 -9.25 -11.32 3.96
C ARG A 458 -9.40 -12.03 2.62
N MET A 459 -9.55 -11.31 1.52
CA MET A 459 -9.71 -11.94 0.21
C MET A 459 -8.43 -12.66 -0.27
N HIS A 460 -7.29 -12.34 0.28
CA HIS A 460 -6.01 -12.74 -0.29
C HIS A 460 -5.68 -14.21 -0.01
N HIS A 461 -5.12 -14.86 -1.01
CA HIS A 461 -4.47 -16.16 -0.81
C HIS A 461 -3.17 -15.95 -0.05
N GLY A 462 -2.79 -16.90 0.81
CA GLY A 462 -1.51 -16.85 1.50
C GLY A 462 -0.36 -16.74 0.50
N THR A 463 0.63 -15.93 0.85
CA THR A 463 1.86 -15.73 0.08
C THR A 463 2.90 -15.07 0.98
N HIS A 464 4.18 -15.36 0.74
CA HIS A 464 5.32 -14.62 1.28
C HIS A 464 6.03 -13.79 0.20
N GLU A 465 5.49 -13.74 -1.02
CA GLU A 465 6.09 -13.02 -2.14
C GLU A 465 5.74 -11.53 -2.06
N PHE A 466 6.76 -10.69 -1.88
CA PHE A 466 6.60 -9.24 -1.77
C PHE A 466 5.73 -8.65 -2.89
N ASN A 467 6.00 -9.03 -4.14
CA ASN A 467 5.32 -8.48 -5.31
C ASN A 467 3.79 -8.67 -5.25
N LYS A 468 3.35 -9.85 -4.79
CA LYS A 468 1.93 -10.18 -4.63
C LYS A 468 1.31 -9.39 -3.49
N ILE A 469 2.01 -9.28 -2.35
CA ILE A 469 1.53 -8.53 -1.18
C ILE A 469 1.42 -7.04 -1.50
N ALA A 470 2.46 -6.45 -2.11
CA ALA A 470 2.49 -5.03 -2.46
C ALA A 470 1.38 -4.67 -3.46
N LEU A 471 1.09 -5.54 -4.43
CA LEU A 471 -0.03 -5.37 -5.36
C LEU A 471 -1.37 -5.25 -4.63
N TRP A 472 -1.58 -6.08 -3.60
CA TRP A 472 -2.80 -6.04 -2.78
C TRP A 472 -2.89 -4.77 -1.93
N VAL A 473 -1.81 -4.39 -1.25
CA VAL A 473 -1.77 -3.14 -0.47
C VAL A 473 -2.14 -1.95 -1.37
N SER A 474 -1.50 -1.84 -2.54
CA SER A 474 -1.76 -0.81 -3.54
C SER A 474 -3.22 -0.81 -4.03
N LEU A 475 -3.76 -1.98 -4.42
CA LEU A 475 -5.13 -2.10 -4.90
C LEU A 475 -6.16 -1.66 -3.86
N TRP A 476 -5.99 -2.08 -2.61
CA TRP A 476 -6.92 -1.71 -1.56
C TRP A 476 -6.81 -0.24 -1.20
N MET A 477 -5.61 0.34 -1.14
CA MET A 477 -5.48 1.80 -0.99
C MET A 477 -6.31 2.55 -2.03
N GLN A 478 -6.32 2.11 -3.30
CA GLN A 478 -7.13 2.75 -4.33
C GLN A 478 -8.65 2.60 -4.11
N ILE A 479 -9.10 1.40 -3.72
CA ILE A 479 -10.52 1.12 -3.47
C ILE A 479 -11.02 1.93 -2.25
N PHE A 480 -10.27 1.92 -1.14
CA PHE A 480 -10.64 2.64 0.09
C PHE A 480 -10.72 4.14 -0.13
N ASN A 481 -9.70 4.71 -0.78
CA ASN A 481 -9.65 6.14 -1.04
C ASN A 481 -10.76 6.61 -2.00
N THR A 482 -11.18 5.75 -2.94
CA THR A 482 -12.31 6.05 -3.83
C THR A 482 -13.64 6.04 -3.05
N ALA A 483 -13.85 5.07 -2.15
CA ALA A 483 -15.09 4.98 -1.37
C ALA A 483 -15.27 6.11 -0.34
N ARG A 484 -14.18 6.76 0.07
CA ARG A 484 -14.16 7.79 1.11
C ARG A 484 -15.01 9.03 0.77
N TYR A 485 -15.11 9.39 -0.50
CA TYR A 485 -15.87 10.54 -0.99
C TYR A 485 -17.16 10.02 -1.60
N ARG A 486 -18.29 10.14 -0.87
CA ARG A 486 -19.66 9.69 -1.24
C ARG A 486 -19.75 9.10 -2.65
N TRP A 487 -19.45 7.81 -2.78
CA TRP A 487 -19.44 7.14 -4.07
C TRP A 487 -20.89 6.88 -4.52
N SER A 488 -21.23 7.30 -5.73
CA SER A 488 -22.58 7.23 -6.31
C SER A 488 -22.58 6.48 -7.64
N GLY A 489 -21.77 5.42 -7.74
CA GLY A 489 -21.52 4.75 -9.02
C GLY A 489 -22.77 4.18 -9.69
N PRO A 490 -22.62 3.73 -10.95
CA PRO A 490 -23.75 3.53 -11.85
C PRO A 490 -24.71 2.43 -11.38
N ALA A 491 -25.99 2.55 -11.69
CA ALA A 491 -26.97 1.50 -11.38
C ALA A 491 -26.57 0.17 -12.05
N TRP A 492 -26.43 -0.91 -11.27
CA TRP A 492 -26.12 -2.24 -11.80
C TRP A 492 -27.12 -3.28 -11.28
N SER A 493 -27.78 -3.95 -12.20
CA SER A 493 -28.59 -5.14 -11.95
C SER A 493 -27.76 -6.41 -12.23
N GLY A 494 -27.49 -7.22 -11.21
CA GLY A 494 -27.02 -8.60 -11.40
C GLY A 494 -25.94 -9.06 -10.42
N LEU A 495 -26.16 -10.22 -9.81
CA LEU A 495 -25.19 -10.94 -9.00
C LEU A 495 -24.48 -11.97 -9.89
N VAL A 496 -23.14 -11.96 -9.89
CA VAL A 496 -22.36 -13.01 -10.58
C VAL A 496 -21.52 -13.89 -9.64
N MET A 497 -21.88 -13.90 -8.34
CA MET A 497 -21.76 -15.00 -7.34
C MET A 497 -21.75 -14.43 -5.92
N PRO A 498 -22.33 -15.06 -4.86
CA PRO A 498 -22.34 -16.52 -4.65
C PRO A 498 -23.73 -17.14 -4.42
N GLY A 499 -24.09 -18.10 -5.28
CA GLY A 499 -25.28 -18.96 -5.15
C GLY A 499 -25.66 -19.62 -6.48
N ARG A 500 -25.23 -20.88 -6.67
CA ARG A 500 -25.35 -21.73 -7.88
C ARG A 500 -24.49 -21.25 -9.05
N ASN A 501 -23.76 -22.20 -9.67
CA ASN A 501 -23.04 -22.06 -10.94
C ASN A 501 -24.00 -21.69 -12.08
N ASN A 502 -24.61 -20.51 -12.02
CA ASN A 502 -25.41 -20.00 -13.10
C ASN A 502 -24.47 -19.77 -14.27
N LYS A 503 -24.86 -20.29 -15.44
CA LYS A 503 -24.14 -20.04 -16.69
C LYS A 503 -24.05 -18.54 -16.88
N ILE A 504 -22.85 -17.98 -16.90
CA ILE A 504 -22.64 -16.58 -17.25
C ILE A 504 -22.72 -16.44 -18.78
N SER A 505 -23.44 -15.44 -19.27
CA SER A 505 -23.42 -15.10 -20.69
C SER A 505 -22.10 -14.42 -21.04
N LEU A 506 -21.68 -14.44 -22.31
CA LEU A 506 -20.48 -13.71 -22.76
C LEU A 506 -20.54 -12.23 -22.37
N ALA A 507 -21.68 -11.55 -22.62
CA ALA A 507 -21.87 -10.15 -22.23
C ALA A 507 -21.77 -9.85 -20.72
N GLN A 508 -21.97 -10.86 -19.84
CA GLN A 508 -21.76 -10.73 -18.40
C GLN A 508 -20.31 -11.02 -18.05
N ALA A 509 -19.76 -12.04 -18.71
CA ALA A 509 -18.36 -12.43 -18.66
C ALA A 509 -17.41 -11.38 -19.28
N ASP A 510 -17.89 -10.27 -19.85
CA ASP A 510 -17.12 -9.09 -20.27
C ASP A 510 -17.07 -8.00 -19.18
N ARG A 511 -18.07 -7.98 -18.27
CA ARG A 511 -18.26 -6.95 -17.24
C ARG A 511 -17.65 -7.21 -15.86
N GLU A 512 -17.19 -8.42 -15.54
CA GLU A 512 -16.42 -8.72 -14.32
C GLU A 512 -14.89 -8.57 -14.48
N ASP A 513 -14.38 -7.98 -15.57
CA ASP A 513 -12.95 -7.74 -15.71
C ASP A 513 -12.57 -6.71 -14.66
N ILE A 514 -11.64 -7.07 -13.78
CA ILE A 514 -11.31 -6.20 -12.65
C ILE A 514 -10.78 -4.85 -13.11
N VAL A 515 -9.96 -4.79 -14.17
CA VAL A 515 -9.44 -3.51 -14.68
C VAL A 515 -10.58 -2.64 -15.22
N THR A 516 -11.49 -3.24 -15.99
CA THR A 516 -12.69 -2.56 -16.52
C THR A 516 -13.60 -2.08 -15.39
N LEU A 517 -13.83 -2.91 -14.38
CA LEU A 517 -14.63 -2.57 -13.20
C LEU A 517 -14.01 -1.41 -12.42
N LEU A 518 -12.72 -1.47 -12.12
CA LEU A 518 -12.02 -0.37 -11.43
C LEU A 518 -12.19 0.95 -12.20
N LYS A 519 -12.01 0.94 -13.53
CA LYS A 519 -12.21 2.12 -14.39
C LYS A 519 -13.65 2.63 -14.36
N GLN A 520 -14.64 1.73 -14.45
CA GLN A 520 -16.06 2.09 -14.38
C GLN A 520 -16.43 2.73 -13.05
N GLU A 521 -15.77 2.32 -11.97
CA GLU A 521 -15.96 2.88 -10.64
C GLU A 521 -15.11 4.11 -10.32
N GLY A 522 -14.41 4.66 -11.32
CA GLY A 522 -13.58 5.85 -11.17
C GLY A 522 -12.30 5.62 -10.37
N ILE A 523 -11.89 4.36 -10.20
CA ILE A 523 -10.65 4.00 -9.51
C ILE A 523 -9.49 4.12 -10.50
N ALA A 524 -8.49 4.93 -10.15
CA ALA A 524 -7.34 5.16 -11.00
C ALA A 524 -6.52 3.88 -11.23
N THR A 525 -6.35 3.49 -12.48
CA THR A 525 -5.50 2.37 -12.88
C THR A 525 -4.50 2.84 -13.93
N THR A 526 -3.22 2.94 -13.55
CA THR A 526 -2.15 3.18 -14.55
C THR A 526 -2.02 1.96 -15.46
N PRO A 527 -1.48 2.09 -16.69
CA PRO A 527 -1.27 0.94 -17.57
C PRO A 527 -0.41 -0.16 -16.94
N GLY A 528 0.67 0.23 -16.24
CA GLY A 528 1.53 -0.71 -15.51
C GLY A 528 0.78 -1.45 -14.41
N PHE A 529 -0.03 -0.75 -13.61
CA PHE A 529 -0.82 -1.37 -12.55
C PHE A 529 -1.89 -2.33 -13.10
N ALA A 530 -2.58 -1.94 -14.18
CA ALA A 530 -3.54 -2.78 -14.87
C ALA A 530 -2.90 -4.06 -15.43
N ALA A 531 -1.69 -3.96 -15.99
CA ALA A 531 -0.93 -5.11 -16.47
C ALA A 531 -0.60 -6.09 -15.34
N LEU A 532 -0.26 -5.59 -14.14
CA LEU A 532 0.03 -6.44 -12.99
C LEU A 532 -1.20 -7.18 -12.46
N LEU A 533 -2.35 -6.52 -12.40
CA LEU A 533 -3.61 -7.18 -12.03
C LEU A 533 -3.95 -8.31 -13.01
N ARG A 534 -3.76 -8.08 -14.32
CA ARG A 534 -3.98 -9.12 -15.33
C ARG A 534 -2.96 -10.26 -15.26
N ARG A 535 -1.69 -9.97 -15.01
CA ARG A 535 -0.66 -11.00 -14.81
C ARG A 535 -1.01 -11.92 -13.62
N ASN A 536 -1.34 -11.35 -12.46
CA ASN A 536 -1.75 -12.13 -11.29
C ASN A 536 -2.98 -13.01 -11.59
N ARG A 537 -3.92 -12.49 -12.40
CA ARG A 537 -5.07 -13.25 -12.86
C ARG A 537 -4.69 -14.42 -13.77
N ALA A 538 -3.76 -14.20 -14.70
CA ALA A 538 -3.28 -15.23 -15.62
C ALA A 538 -2.57 -16.36 -14.85
N GLU A 539 -1.76 -16.04 -13.85
CA GLU A 539 -1.10 -17.02 -12.96
C GLU A 539 -2.12 -17.94 -12.26
N LEU A 540 -3.29 -17.40 -11.89
CA LEU A 540 -4.35 -18.15 -11.20
C LEU A 540 -5.27 -18.94 -12.14
N ARG A 541 -5.17 -18.73 -13.46
CA ARG A 541 -6.07 -19.30 -14.47
C ARG A 541 -6.21 -20.81 -14.33
N THR A 542 -5.09 -21.54 -14.28
CA THR A 542 -5.09 -23.01 -14.19
C THR A 542 -5.82 -23.51 -12.94
N SER A 543 -5.65 -22.83 -11.81
CA SER A 543 -6.39 -23.17 -10.57
C SER A 543 -7.89 -22.94 -10.74
N TRP A 544 -8.28 -21.85 -11.39
CA TRP A 544 -9.68 -21.57 -11.70
C TRP A 544 -10.29 -22.55 -12.70
N GLU A 545 -9.54 -22.99 -13.71
CA GLU A 545 -9.96 -23.98 -14.70
C GLU A 545 -10.27 -25.33 -14.05
N ALA A 546 -9.53 -25.73 -13.01
CA ALA A 546 -9.82 -26.96 -12.26
C ALA A 546 -11.19 -26.91 -11.53
N VAL A 547 -11.59 -25.72 -11.05
CA VAL A 547 -12.79 -25.55 -10.22
C VAL A 547 -14.03 -25.21 -11.05
N VAL A 548 -13.93 -24.25 -11.97
CA VAL A 548 -15.04 -23.72 -12.79
C VAL A 548 -14.65 -23.58 -14.28
N PRO A 549 -14.29 -24.68 -14.97
CA PRO A 549 -13.73 -24.65 -16.33
C PRO A 549 -14.62 -23.95 -17.35
N ASN A 550 -15.94 -24.20 -17.30
CA ASN A 550 -16.90 -23.58 -18.20
C ASN A 550 -16.94 -22.05 -18.05
N ARG A 551 -16.72 -21.55 -16.83
CA ARG A 551 -16.70 -20.12 -16.55
C ARG A 551 -15.42 -19.48 -17.08
N VAL A 552 -14.28 -20.13 -16.85
CA VAL A 552 -13.00 -19.69 -17.43
C VAL A 552 -13.06 -19.69 -18.95
N GLY A 553 -13.66 -20.70 -19.58
CA GLY A 553 -13.88 -20.69 -21.03
C GLY A 553 -14.70 -19.49 -21.52
N ARG A 554 -15.74 -19.07 -20.78
CA ARG A 554 -16.51 -17.86 -21.10
C ARG A 554 -15.69 -16.59 -20.95
N TRP A 555 -14.97 -16.44 -19.84
CA TRP A 555 -14.05 -15.32 -19.61
C TRP A 555 -12.96 -15.24 -20.68
N ALA A 556 -12.36 -16.37 -21.05
CA ALA A 556 -11.36 -16.43 -22.11
C ALA A 556 -11.93 -16.00 -23.46
N THR A 557 -13.15 -16.44 -23.78
CA THR A 557 -13.86 -16.03 -25.01
C THR A 557 -14.21 -14.53 -25.01
N ALA A 558 -14.46 -13.97 -23.82
CA ALA A 558 -14.68 -12.55 -23.54
C ALA A 558 -13.37 -11.70 -23.56
N GLY A 559 -12.21 -12.31 -23.83
CA GLY A 559 -10.94 -11.58 -23.91
C GLY A 559 -10.28 -11.28 -22.56
N TRP A 560 -10.76 -11.85 -21.46
CA TRP A 560 -10.30 -11.49 -20.11
C TRP A 560 -8.97 -12.08 -19.65
N TYR A 561 -8.58 -13.21 -20.23
CA TYR A 561 -7.28 -13.86 -19.97
C TYR A 561 -6.28 -13.58 -21.09
N VAL A 562 -6.61 -12.66 -21.99
CA VAL A 562 -5.64 -12.17 -22.96
C VAL A 562 -4.74 -11.24 -22.16
N ASP A 563 -3.51 -11.71 -21.89
CA ASP A 563 -2.45 -10.85 -21.37
C ASP A 563 -2.45 -9.55 -22.17
N GLU A 564 -2.42 -8.41 -21.47
CA GLU A 564 -2.13 -7.11 -22.10
C GLU A 564 -1.00 -7.35 -23.11
N PRO A 565 -1.23 -7.06 -24.40
CA PRO A 565 -0.49 -7.69 -25.47
C PRO A 565 0.92 -7.13 -25.49
N TRP A 566 1.85 -7.69 -24.72
CA TRP A 566 3.32 -7.68 -24.90
C TRP A 566 3.94 -6.33 -25.32
N ALA A 567 3.24 -5.21 -25.16
CA ALA A 567 3.59 -3.89 -25.69
C ALA A 567 4.77 -3.27 -24.93
N GLY A 568 5.27 -3.96 -23.89
CA GLY A 568 6.57 -3.66 -23.30
C GLY A 568 7.75 -4.08 -24.18
N SER A 569 7.58 -4.96 -25.17
CA SER A 569 8.62 -5.33 -26.14
C SER A 569 8.36 -4.82 -27.57
N LEU A 570 7.13 -4.36 -27.87
CA LEU A 570 6.86 -3.65 -29.13
C LEU A 570 7.03 -2.16 -29.00
N ASN A 571 7.73 -1.59 -29.97
CA ASN A 571 7.62 -0.17 -30.25
C ASN A 571 6.52 0.06 -31.28
N ILE A 572 5.52 0.90 -30.96
CA ILE A 572 4.49 1.34 -31.91
C ILE A 572 4.77 2.80 -32.25
N GLU A 573 4.83 3.10 -33.54
CA GLU A 573 5.16 4.44 -34.04
C GLU A 573 4.26 4.80 -35.21
N SER A 574 3.87 6.07 -35.29
CA SER A 574 3.07 6.62 -36.35
C SER A 574 3.65 7.96 -36.80
N ASN A 575 3.88 8.11 -38.11
CA ASN A 575 4.48 9.32 -38.69
C ASN A 575 3.96 9.58 -40.11
N PRO A 576 3.97 10.84 -40.60
CA PRO A 576 3.75 11.16 -42.00
C PRO A 576 4.79 10.47 -42.92
N PRO A 577 4.46 10.10 -44.17
CA PRO A 577 5.36 9.37 -45.08
C PRO A 577 6.76 9.97 -45.26
N LEU A 578 6.90 11.31 -45.17
CA LEU A 578 8.19 12.01 -45.34
C LEU A 578 9.19 11.79 -44.19
N GLN A 579 8.72 11.32 -43.04
CA GLN A 579 9.58 11.07 -41.87
C GLN A 579 10.11 9.64 -41.81
N TRP A 580 9.66 8.77 -42.71
CA TRP A 580 10.16 7.41 -42.82
C TRP A 580 11.35 7.35 -43.78
N SER A 581 12.37 6.57 -43.44
CA SER A 581 13.49 6.34 -44.35
C SER A 581 13.05 5.55 -45.60
N ALA A 582 13.85 5.61 -46.67
CA ALA A 582 13.57 4.86 -47.89
C ALA A 582 13.50 3.34 -47.65
N GLY A 583 14.29 2.81 -46.71
CA GLY A 583 14.26 1.40 -46.31
C GLY A 583 12.98 1.01 -45.58
N GLU A 584 12.51 1.85 -44.66
CA GLU A 584 11.27 1.62 -43.91
C GLU A 584 10.04 1.72 -44.80
N MET A 585 10.00 2.70 -45.70
CA MET A 585 8.94 2.82 -46.70
C MET A 585 8.86 1.59 -47.60
N LYS A 586 10.01 0.98 -47.94
CA LYS A 586 10.05 -0.27 -48.70
C LYS A 586 9.53 -1.45 -47.88
N CYS A 587 9.94 -1.56 -46.61
CA CYS A 587 9.44 -2.60 -45.70
C CYS A 587 7.92 -2.51 -45.51
N PHE A 588 7.39 -1.29 -45.35
CA PHE A 588 5.96 -1.04 -45.27
C PHE A 588 5.23 -1.50 -46.54
N GLU A 589 5.78 -1.17 -47.71
CA GLU A 589 5.24 -1.59 -48.99
C GLU A 589 5.22 -3.13 -49.13
N ASP A 590 6.29 -3.80 -48.75
CA ASP A 590 6.41 -5.25 -48.81
C ASP A 590 5.38 -5.95 -47.90
N LEU A 591 5.15 -5.44 -46.69
CA LEU A 591 4.14 -5.98 -45.77
C LEU A 591 2.72 -5.77 -46.30
N VAL A 592 2.41 -4.59 -46.85
CA VAL A 592 1.09 -4.35 -47.47
C VAL A 592 0.87 -5.25 -48.69
N ARG A 593 1.91 -5.50 -49.49
CA ARG A 593 1.88 -6.47 -50.61
C ARG A 593 1.64 -7.89 -50.12
N ALA A 594 2.29 -8.30 -49.04
CA ALA A 594 2.12 -9.62 -48.44
C ALA A 594 0.68 -9.89 -47.94
N GLY A 595 -0.10 -8.83 -47.69
CA GLY A 595 -1.52 -8.96 -47.38
C GLY A 595 -2.36 -9.53 -48.54
N GLY A 596 -1.94 -9.33 -49.79
CA GLY A 596 -2.62 -9.90 -50.98
C GLY A 596 -4.01 -9.33 -51.30
N VAL A 597 -4.45 -8.29 -50.57
CA VAL A 597 -5.79 -7.67 -50.69
C VAL A 597 -5.74 -6.29 -51.38
N VAL A 598 -4.54 -5.73 -51.58
CA VAL A 598 -4.34 -4.39 -52.13
C VAL A 598 -3.82 -4.48 -53.57
N GLU A 599 -4.34 -3.63 -54.46
CA GLU A 599 -3.81 -3.48 -55.81
C GLU A 599 -2.34 -3.05 -55.74
N THR A 600 -1.46 -3.76 -56.43
CA THR A 600 0.00 -3.56 -56.32
C THR A 600 0.54 -2.46 -57.26
N SER A 601 -0.20 -2.16 -58.33
CA SER A 601 0.14 -1.06 -59.24
C SER A 601 0.02 0.29 -58.55
N GLY A 602 1.07 1.11 -58.60
CA GLY A 602 1.09 2.44 -57.99
C GLY A 602 0.97 2.47 -56.45
N LEU A 603 1.26 1.36 -55.76
CA LEU A 603 1.21 1.30 -54.28
C LEU A 603 2.22 2.25 -53.64
N SER A 604 3.47 2.29 -54.09
CA SER A 604 4.51 3.18 -53.55
C SER A 604 4.11 4.66 -53.63
N ALA A 605 3.48 5.06 -54.74
CA ALA A 605 2.99 6.43 -54.93
C ALA A 605 1.76 6.75 -54.06
N ARG A 606 0.96 5.74 -53.69
CA ARG A 606 -0.15 5.90 -52.74
C ARG A 606 0.34 5.98 -51.30
N LEU A 607 1.31 5.15 -50.90
CA LEU A 607 1.95 5.22 -49.59
C LEU A 607 2.59 6.59 -49.34
N ARG A 608 3.30 7.14 -50.34
CA ARG A 608 3.89 8.49 -50.24
C ARG A 608 2.87 9.63 -50.12
N ARG A 609 1.62 9.41 -50.53
CA ARG A 609 0.52 10.39 -50.44
C ARG A 609 -0.35 10.22 -49.19
N ALA A 610 -0.08 9.22 -48.36
CA ALA A 610 -0.85 8.97 -47.14
C ALA A 610 -0.71 10.14 -46.15
N SER A 611 -1.70 10.33 -45.28
CA SER A 611 -1.62 11.31 -44.19
C SER A 611 -0.74 10.78 -43.06
N VAL A 612 -0.93 9.51 -42.70
CA VAL A 612 -0.20 8.84 -41.62
C VAL A 612 0.05 7.39 -42.01
N LEU A 613 1.23 6.90 -41.68
CA LEU A 613 1.57 5.48 -41.66
C LEU A 613 1.94 5.10 -40.23
N ALA A 614 1.44 3.95 -39.76
CA ALA A 614 1.74 3.42 -38.43
C ALA A 614 2.31 2.01 -38.55
N CYS A 615 3.30 1.68 -37.71
CA CYS A 615 3.85 0.34 -37.64
C CYS A 615 4.11 -0.12 -36.20
N ALA A 616 4.15 -1.44 -36.01
CA ALA A 616 4.58 -2.07 -34.77
C ALA A 616 5.88 -2.84 -35.02
N ARG A 617 6.86 -2.66 -34.13
CA ARG A 617 8.20 -3.25 -34.23
C ARG A 617 8.56 -4.12 -33.06
N ASP A 618 9.04 -5.31 -33.36
CA ASP A 618 9.69 -6.19 -32.39
C ASP A 618 11.21 -6.08 -32.59
N GLY A 619 11.87 -5.34 -31.69
CA GLY A 619 13.24 -4.87 -31.91
C GLY A 619 13.37 -4.03 -33.18
N ASN A 620 14.21 -4.47 -34.13
CA ASN A 620 14.41 -3.77 -35.41
C ASN A 620 13.45 -4.22 -36.53
N THR A 621 12.59 -5.20 -36.27
CA THR A 621 11.74 -5.82 -37.30
C THR A 621 10.33 -5.26 -37.25
N VAL A 622 9.83 -4.76 -38.39
CA VAL A 622 8.42 -4.34 -38.50
C VAL A 622 7.54 -5.58 -38.65
N VAL A 623 6.59 -5.76 -37.73
CA VAL A 623 5.73 -6.96 -37.67
C VAL A 623 4.26 -6.69 -37.98
N ALA A 624 3.84 -5.42 -37.98
CA ALA A 624 2.51 -5.01 -38.40
C ALA A 624 2.48 -3.56 -38.90
N VAL A 625 1.54 -3.26 -39.80
CA VAL A 625 1.37 -1.94 -40.42
C VAL A 625 -0.10 -1.58 -40.63
N ALA A 626 -0.40 -0.29 -40.60
CA ALA A 626 -1.68 0.31 -41.01
C ALA A 626 -1.46 1.75 -41.52
N GLY A 627 -2.37 2.29 -42.33
CA GLY A 627 -2.22 3.64 -42.84
C GLY A 627 -3.54 4.38 -43.07
N MET A 628 -3.46 5.70 -42.90
CA MET A 628 -4.51 6.64 -43.23
C MET A 628 -4.25 7.24 -44.62
N LYS A 629 -5.07 6.82 -45.58
CA LYS A 629 -4.92 7.12 -47.01
C LYS A 629 -5.58 8.45 -47.36
N ASN A 630 -5.03 9.08 -48.41
CA ASN A 630 -5.68 10.18 -49.14
C ASN A 630 -6.26 9.66 -50.46
N PRO A 631 -7.50 9.16 -50.46
CA PRO A 631 -8.13 8.61 -51.67
C PRO A 631 -8.33 9.69 -52.74
N LEU A 632 -8.18 9.32 -54.01
CA LEU A 632 -8.56 10.19 -55.13
C LEU A 632 -10.08 10.48 -55.09
N PRO A 633 -10.54 11.69 -55.49
CA PRO A 633 -11.96 12.00 -55.52
C PRO A 633 -12.80 10.99 -56.31
N SER A 634 -12.32 10.56 -57.48
CA SER A 634 -12.98 9.56 -58.32
C SER A 634 -13.13 8.19 -57.65
N TYR A 635 -12.17 7.81 -56.80
CA TYR A 635 -12.23 6.55 -56.04
C TYR A 635 -13.32 6.59 -54.97
N ARG A 636 -13.38 7.69 -54.20
CA ARG A 636 -14.38 7.89 -53.15
C ARG A 636 -15.80 7.97 -53.72
N SER A 637 -16.01 8.74 -54.80
CA SER A 637 -17.33 8.83 -55.46
C SER A 637 -17.82 7.46 -55.94
N ARG A 638 -16.91 6.61 -56.45
CA ARG A 638 -17.24 5.25 -56.86
C ARG A 638 -17.64 4.36 -55.68
N ILE A 639 -16.94 4.45 -54.54
CA ILE A 639 -17.33 3.71 -53.31
C ILE A 639 -18.71 4.17 -52.83
N ALA A 640 -18.93 5.47 -52.75
CA ALA A 640 -20.20 6.04 -52.30
C ALA A 640 -21.38 5.52 -53.13
N LEU A 641 -21.22 5.51 -54.46
CA LEU A 641 -22.21 4.95 -55.39
C LEU A 641 -22.44 3.45 -55.16
N MET A 642 -21.37 2.66 -55.09
CA MET A 642 -21.48 1.20 -54.94
C MET A 642 -22.05 0.77 -53.60
N ALA A 643 -21.70 1.47 -52.51
CA ALA A 643 -22.20 1.19 -51.16
C ALA A 643 -23.60 1.76 -50.92
N GLY A 644 -24.08 2.68 -51.76
CA GLY A 644 -25.36 3.38 -51.53
C GLY A 644 -25.32 4.28 -50.29
N PHE A 645 -24.18 4.90 -50.01
CA PHE A 645 -23.98 5.81 -48.87
C PHE A 645 -23.11 7.00 -49.29
N GLU A 646 -23.51 8.21 -48.90
CA GLU A 646 -22.81 9.43 -49.28
C GLU A 646 -21.52 9.62 -48.48
N LEU A 647 -20.37 9.64 -49.17
CA LEU A 647 -19.07 9.99 -48.58
C LEU A 647 -18.69 11.43 -48.96
N ALA A 648 -19.32 12.40 -48.28
CA ALA A 648 -19.02 13.83 -48.49
C ALA A 648 -17.52 14.12 -48.25
N PRO A 649 -16.78 14.71 -49.21
CA PRO A 649 -15.34 14.93 -49.12
C PRO A 649 -14.86 15.71 -47.90
N GLU A 650 -15.67 16.65 -47.42
CA GLU A 650 -15.38 17.52 -46.29
C GLU A 650 -15.60 16.79 -44.95
N ARG A 651 -16.51 15.80 -44.94
CA ARG A 651 -16.87 15.02 -43.76
C ARG A 651 -16.00 13.77 -43.61
N PHE A 652 -15.72 13.07 -44.71
CA PHE A 652 -14.91 11.85 -44.76
C PHE A 652 -13.74 11.97 -45.77
N PRO A 653 -12.78 12.88 -45.53
CA PRO A 653 -11.66 13.12 -46.45
C PRO A 653 -10.70 11.93 -46.57
N HIS A 654 -10.56 11.12 -45.51
CA HIS A 654 -9.52 10.09 -45.40
C HIS A 654 -10.11 8.67 -45.31
N GLU A 655 -9.33 7.70 -45.78
CA GLU A 655 -9.67 6.26 -45.65
C GLU A 655 -8.67 5.55 -44.73
N LEU A 656 -9.12 4.86 -43.69
CA LEU A 656 -8.28 3.98 -42.89
C LEU A 656 -8.16 2.60 -43.54
N GLY A 657 -6.93 2.08 -43.68
CA GLY A 657 -6.71 0.75 -44.25
C GLY A 657 -5.25 0.32 -44.27
N TRP A 658 -4.89 -0.50 -45.27
CA TRP A 658 -3.55 -1.10 -45.41
C TRP A 658 -3.09 -1.90 -44.19
N PHE A 659 -4.05 -2.49 -43.47
CA PHE A 659 -3.76 -3.37 -42.36
C PHE A 659 -3.02 -4.62 -42.83
N TYR A 660 -1.87 -4.87 -42.21
CA TYR A 660 -1.20 -6.16 -42.28
C TYR A 660 -0.60 -6.48 -40.92
N VAL A 661 -0.71 -7.75 -40.53
CA VAL A 661 -0.07 -8.29 -39.34
C VAL A 661 0.62 -9.59 -39.75
N HIS A 662 1.92 -9.67 -39.46
CA HIS A 662 2.74 -10.85 -39.71
C HIS A 662 2.08 -12.08 -39.04
N PRO A 663 2.03 -13.26 -39.69
CA PRO A 663 1.29 -14.43 -39.21
C PRO A 663 1.53 -14.77 -37.73
N ASP A 664 2.77 -14.76 -37.29
CA ASP A 664 3.16 -15.09 -35.90
C ASP A 664 2.62 -14.10 -34.86
N TYR A 665 2.20 -12.92 -35.31
CA TYR A 665 1.71 -11.82 -34.48
C TYR A 665 0.20 -11.59 -34.62
N ARG A 666 -0.51 -12.40 -35.42
CA ARG A 666 -1.97 -12.33 -35.58
C ARG A 666 -2.71 -12.75 -34.31
N GLY A 667 -3.92 -12.23 -34.14
CA GLY A 667 -4.75 -12.50 -32.94
C GLY A 667 -4.32 -11.72 -31.69
N ARG A 668 -3.32 -10.83 -31.79
CA ARG A 668 -2.76 -10.06 -30.66
C ARG A 668 -3.26 -8.61 -30.56
N GLY A 669 -4.36 -8.25 -31.24
CA GLY A 669 -4.95 -6.89 -31.19
C GLY A 669 -4.17 -5.79 -31.93
N LEU A 670 -3.07 -6.10 -32.62
CA LEU A 670 -2.21 -5.09 -33.27
C LEU A 670 -2.94 -4.21 -34.30
N SER A 671 -3.93 -4.75 -35.01
CA SER A 671 -4.71 -3.97 -35.97
C SER A 671 -5.50 -2.84 -35.30
N GLU A 672 -5.98 -3.06 -34.07
CA GLU A 672 -6.72 -2.04 -33.29
C GLU A 672 -5.78 -0.97 -32.76
N LEU A 673 -4.62 -1.36 -32.23
CA LEU A 673 -3.60 -0.41 -31.78
C LEU A 673 -3.13 0.50 -32.92
N LEU A 674 -2.79 -0.09 -34.07
CA LEU A 674 -2.35 0.67 -35.24
C LEU A 674 -3.46 1.54 -35.84
N ALA A 675 -4.72 1.08 -35.78
CA ALA A 675 -5.86 1.89 -36.19
C ALA A 675 -6.03 3.12 -35.28
N ASN A 676 -5.98 2.94 -33.97
CA ASN A 676 -6.07 4.04 -33.01
C ASN A 676 -4.90 5.02 -33.13
N GLU A 677 -3.68 4.53 -33.37
CA GLU A 677 -2.51 5.38 -33.66
C GLU A 677 -2.70 6.21 -34.93
N CYS A 678 -3.15 5.59 -36.03
CA CYS A 678 -3.46 6.33 -37.25
C CYS A 678 -4.54 7.40 -37.03
N LEU A 679 -5.55 7.11 -36.21
CA LEU A 679 -6.64 8.03 -35.91
C LEU A 679 -6.22 9.16 -34.96
N ALA A 680 -5.27 8.90 -34.06
CA ALA A 680 -4.72 9.90 -33.15
C ALA A 680 -3.73 10.85 -33.82
N ALA A 681 -2.84 10.31 -34.67
CA ALA A 681 -1.85 11.09 -35.41
C ALA A 681 -2.41 11.74 -36.69
N GLY A 682 -3.56 11.25 -37.16
CA GLY A 682 -4.20 11.71 -38.40
C GLY A 682 -5.05 12.98 -38.23
N PRO A 683 -5.53 13.57 -39.33
CA PRO A 683 -6.42 14.74 -39.29
C PRO A 683 -7.73 14.44 -38.56
N SER A 684 -8.27 15.44 -37.85
CA SER A 684 -9.42 15.32 -36.93
C SER A 684 -10.80 15.20 -37.61
N ASN A 685 -10.85 15.06 -38.94
CA ASN A 685 -12.09 14.87 -39.69
C ASN A 685 -12.71 13.49 -39.45
N GLY A 686 -13.92 13.29 -39.96
CA GLY A 686 -14.47 11.94 -40.08
C GLY A 686 -13.61 11.09 -41.02
N VAL A 687 -13.61 9.79 -40.79
CA VAL A 687 -12.80 8.82 -41.55
C VAL A 687 -13.70 7.68 -42.00
N PHE A 688 -13.48 7.17 -43.21
CA PHE A 688 -14.14 5.95 -43.68
C PHE A 688 -13.15 4.80 -43.80
N ALA A 689 -13.65 3.57 -43.89
CA ALA A 689 -12.83 2.39 -44.12
C ALA A 689 -13.59 1.36 -44.96
N THR A 690 -12.86 0.58 -45.74
CA THR A 690 -13.44 -0.53 -46.53
C THR A 690 -12.82 -1.86 -46.10
N ALA A 691 -13.65 -2.88 -45.97
CA ALA A 691 -13.20 -4.22 -45.61
C ALA A 691 -13.96 -5.29 -46.41
N HIS A 692 -13.32 -6.43 -46.68
CA HIS A 692 -14.02 -7.58 -47.24
C HIS A 692 -15.09 -8.09 -46.27
N ALA A 693 -16.26 -8.42 -46.80
CA ALA A 693 -17.40 -8.91 -46.01
C ALA A 693 -17.07 -10.18 -45.22
N THR A 694 -16.12 -10.99 -45.71
CA THR A 694 -15.63 -12.22 -45.08
C THR A 694 -14.44 -12.02 -44.13
N ASN A 695 -13.84 -10.82 -44.08
CA ASN A 695 -12.70 -10.53 -43.19
C ASN A 695 -13.20 -10.06 -41.83
N GLU A 696 -13.68 -11.00 -41.02
CA GLU A 696 -14.21 -10.74 -39.68
C GLU A 696 -13.24 -10.01 -38.74
N PRO A 697 -11.94 -10.35 -38.68
CA PRO A 697 -11.00 -9.66 -37.79
C PRO A 697 -10.90 -8.15 -38.02
N ILE A 698 -10.83 -7.71 -39.28
CA ILE A 698 -10.75 -6.28 -39.60
C ILE A 698 -12.08 -5.57 -39.34
N LYS A 699 -13.23 -6.22 -39.61
CA LYS A 699 -14.53 -5.64 -39.28
C LYS A 699 -14.66 -5.40 -37.77
N GLN A 700 -14.29 -6.37 -36.95
CA GLN A 700 -14.30 -6.23 -35.48
C GLN A 700 -13.34 -5.12 -35.02
N THR A 701 -12.15 -5.03 -35.62
CA THR A 701 -11.19 -3.95 -35.36
C THR A 701 -11.77 -2.56 -35.66
N LEU A 702 -12.46 -2.41 -36.81
CA LEU A 702 -13.08 -1.13 -37.17
C LEU A 702 -14.20 -0.75 -36.18
N LEU A 703 -15.03 -1.73 -35.79
CA LEU A 703 -16.08 -1.52 -34.79
C LEU A 703 -15.53 -1.11 -33.41
N SER A 704 -14.45 -1.76 -32.94
CA SER A 704 -13.82 -1.39 -31.67
C SER A 704 -13.17 0.00 -31.70
N CYS A 705 -12.65 0.41 -32.86
CA CYS A 705 -12.18 1.78 -33.10
C CYS A 705 -13.29 2.82 -33.32
N GLY A 706 -14.56 2.48 -33.05
CA GLY A 706 -15.69 3.43 -33.11
C GLY A 706 -16.22 3.70 -34.52
N PHE A 707 -15.87 2.88 -35.51
CA PHE A 707 -16.56 2.90 -36.79
C PHE A 707 -17.88 2.13 -36.69
N HIS A 708 -18.82 2.46 -37.57
CA HIS A 708 -20.04 1.68 -37.76
C HIS A 708 -20.23 1.39 -39.25
N GLN A 709 -20.80 0.21 -39.56
CA GLN A 709 -21.04 -0.19 -40.93
C GLN A 709 -22.21 0.62 -41.52
N VAL A 710 -22.05 1.09 -42.75
CA VAL A 710 -23.07 1.87 -43.49
C VAL A 710 -23.19 1.37 -44.92
N GLY A 711 -24.36 1.57 -45.51
CA GLY A 711 -24.64 1.13 -46.88
C GLY A 711 -24.74 -0.39 -47.05
N GLY A 712 -24.84 -0.83 -48.32
CA GLY A 712 -24.90 -2.23 -48.73
C GLY A 712 -23.54 -2.83 -49.09
N ALA A 713 -23.43 -4.16 -49.06
CA ALA A 713 -22.23 -4.86 -49.51
C ALA A 713 -22.11 -4.83 -51.05
N TYR A 714 -20.93 -4.49 -51.57
CA TYR A 714 -20.70 -4.27 -53.02
C TYR A 714 -19.52 -5.09 -53.57
N PRO A 715 -19.45 -5.39 -54.88
CA PRO A 715 -18.37 -6.18 -55.46
C PRO A 715 -17.00 -5.52 -55.32
N SER A 716 -15.96 -6.30 -54.99
CA SER A 716 -14.58 -5.83 -55.04
C SER A 716 -14.12 -5.63 -56.49
N ALA A 717 -13.33 -4.58 -56.74
CA ALA A 717 -12.69 -4.33 -58.04
C ALA A 717 -11.74 -5.46 -58.48
N SER A 718 -11.24 -6.27 -57.54
CA SER A 718 -10.41 -7.46 -57.82
C SER A 718 -11.21 -8.72 -58.16
N GLY A 719 -12.55 -8.64 -58.17
CA GLY A 719 -13.45 -9.79 -58.39
C GLY A 719 -13.52 -10.79 -57.23
N ARG A 720 -12.70 -10.62 -56.18
CA ARG A 720 -12.63 -11.53 -55.02
C ARG A 720 -13.63 -11.12 -53.93
N GLY A 721 -14.91 -11.46 -54.13
CA GLY A 721 -15.95 -11.30 -53.12
C GLY A 721 -16.49 -9.87 -52.95
N LYS A 722 -17.24 -9.65 -51.85
CA LYS A 722 -17.90 -8.36 -51.55
C LYS A 722 -17.13 -7.56 -50.50
N LEU A 723 -17.18 -6.25 -50.60
CA LEU A 723 -16.71 -5.25 -49.64
C LEU A 723 -17.90 -4.64 -48.90
N VAL A 724 -17.63 -4.13 -47.71
CA VAL A 724 -18.57 -3.34 -46.88
C VAL A 724 -17.88 -2.04 -46.46
N LEU A 725 -18.69 -0.99 -46.28
CA LEU A 725 -18.24 0.36 -45.93
C LEU A 725 -18.46 0.62 -44.43
N PHE A 726 -17.48 1.26 -43.81
CA PHE A 726 -17.50 1.71 -42.42
C PHE A 726 -17.20 3.21 -42.36
N VAL A 727 -17.86 3.93 -41.44
CA VAL A 727 -17.58 5.35 -41.19
C VAL A 727 -17.45 5.64 -39.70
N ARG A 728 -16.61 6.63 -39.38
CA ARG A 728 -16.41 7.20 -38.04
C ARG A 728 -16.48 8.72 -38.15
N GLU A 729 -17.29 9.35 -37.31
CA GLU A 729 -17.43 10.81 -37.26
C GLU A 729 -16.21 11.47 -36.61
N ALA A 730 -16.02 12.76 -36.91
CA ALA A 730 -15.05 13.60 -36.21
C ALA A 730 -15.39 13.68 -34.71
N PRO A 731 -14.39 13.74 -33.81
CA PRO A 731 -14.64 14.02 -32.39
C PRO A 731 -15.38 15.35 -32.24
N SER A 732 -16.52 15.37 -31.53
CA SER A 732 -17.23 16.62 -31.27
C SER A 732 -16.37 17.52 -30.38
N ALA A 733 -16.19 18.79 -30.77
CA ALA A 733 -15.57 19.77 -29.91
C ALA A 733 -16.49 19.98 -28.69
N THR A 734 -16.11 19.46 -27.53
CA THR A 734 -16.75 19.81 -26.26
C THR A 734 -16.57 21.32 -26.04
N PRO A 735 -17.63 22.12 -25.86
CA PRO A 735 -17.46 23.54 -25.57
C PRO A 735 -16.72 23.69 -24.24
N GLY A 736 -15.60 24.40 -24.25
CA GLY A 736 -14.89 24.79 -23.05
C GLY A 736 -15.85 25.49 -22.08
N ARG A 737 -15.87 25.03 -20.83
CA ARG A 737 -16.38 25.83 -19.72
C ARG A 737 -15.48 27.05 -19.61
N ASP A 738 -15.92 28.18 -20.15
CA ASP A 738 -15.62 29.44 -19.51
C ASP A 738 -16.70 30.50 -19.70
N SER A 739 -16.78 31.32 -18.67
CA SER A 739 -17.77 32.32 -18.30
C SER A 739 -18.38 33.20 -19.43
N ARG A 740 -19.72 33.39 -19.35
CA ARG A 740 -20.48 34.67 -19.34
C ARG A 740 -21.83 34.60 -20.07
N VAL A 741 -22.88 34.83 -19.27
CA VAL A 741 -24.03 35.73 -19.53
C VAL A 741 -25.17 35.28 -20.48
N ALA A 742 -26.36 35.23 -19.84
CA ALA A 742 -27.72 35.61 -20.29
C ALA A 742 -28.56 34.72 -21.23
N HIS A 743 -29.56 34.09 -20.58
CA HIS A 743 -30.99 34.02 -20.90
C HIS A 743 -31.49 34.07 -22.36
N LYS A 744 -32.27 33.03 -22.71
CA LYS A 744 -33.68 33.18 -23.13
C LYS A 744 -34.42 31.85 -23.05
N ALA A 745 -35.27 31.70 -22.03
CA ALA A 745 -36.33 30.69 -21.98
C ALA A 745 -37.58 31.30 -22.62
N VAL A 746 -38.20 30.59 -23.56
CA VAL A 746 -39.47 30.96 -24.19
C VAL A 746 -40.61 30.27 -23.44
N GLY A 747 -41.46 31.11 -22.86
CA GLY A 747 -42.91 31.00 -22.67
C GLY A 747 -43.56 29.64 -22.41
N ALA A 748 -44.08 29.49 -21.19
CA ALA A 748 -45.45 29.02 -20.99
C ALA A 748 -46.07 29.78 -19.81
N SER A 749 -47.23 30.35 -20.09
CA SER A 749 -48.04 31.27 -19.29
C SER A 749 -48.59 30.68 -17.99
N GLY A 750 -48.58 31.48 -16.92
CA GLY A 750 -49.35 31.23 -15.70
C GLY A 750 -49.32 32.46 -14.79
N SER A 751 -50.33 33.31 -14.90
CA SER A 751 -50.52 34.53 -14.11
C SER A 751 -50.76 34.22 -12.62
N MET A 752 -50.09 34.94 -11.72
CA MET A 752 -50.76 35.58 -10.56
C MET A 752 -49.79 36.49 -9.79
N ALA A 753 -50.39 37.47 -9.11
CA ALA A 753 -49.85 38.77 -8.76
C ALA A 753 -48.93 38.83 -7.52
N ARG A 754 -48.02 39.80 -7.58
CA ARG A 754 -47.53 40.73 -6.52
C ARG A 754 -47.17 40.16 -5.13
N ARG A 755 -45.93 40.39 -4.70
CA ARG A 755 -45.54 41.47 -3.75
C ARG A 755 -44.02 41.44 -3.51
N GLU A 756 -43.41 42.61 -3.62
CA GLU A 756 -42.04 42.90 -3.19
C GLU A 756 -41.94 42.89 -1.67
N HIS A 757 -40.82 42.38 -1.14
CA HIS A 757 -40.13 43.05 -0.04
C HIS A 757 -38.63 42.71 -0.08
N ASP A 758 -37.88 43.78 -0.29
CA ASP A 758 -36.43 43.91 -0.14
C ASP A 758 -36.05 43.95 1.35
N SER A 759 -34.94 43.31 1.71
CA SER A 759 -34.07 43.78 2.80
C SER A 759 -32.77 42.97 2.84
N THR A 760 -31.74 43.64 2.35
CA THR A 760 -30.33 43.42 2.63
C THR A 760 -30.01 43.62 4.12
N SER A 761 -29.09 42.82 4.68
CA SER A 761 -28.12 43.33 5.66
C SER A 761 -27.00 42.31 5.94
N ARG A 762 -25.81 42.66 5.45
CA ARG A 762 -24.52 42.24 6.01
C ARG A 762 -24.42 42.72 7.46
N LEU A 763 -23.79 41.95 8.32
CA LEU A 763 -22.89 42.50 9.35
C LEU A 763 -21.88 41.45 9.78
N ARG A 764 -20.69 41.94 10.06
CA ARG A 764 -19.39 41.28 10.21
C ARG A 764 -18.89 41.65 11.62
N VAL A 765 -18.06 40.77 12.19
CA VAL A 765 -17.13 41.03 13.31
C VAL A 765 -17.75 41.06 14.72
N LEU A 766 -17.50 40.00 15.51
CA LEU A 766 -16.36 39.87 16.42
C LEU A 766 -16.00 38.39 16.60
#